data_AF-A0AAW4BC97-F1
#
_entry.id   AF-A0AAW4BC97-F1
#
_cell.length_a   1.000
_cell.length_b   1.000
_cell.length_c   1.000
_cell.angle_alpha   90.00
_cell.angle_beta   90.00
_cell.angle_gamma   90.00
#
_symmetry.space_group_name_H-M   'P 1'
#
loop_
_entity.id
_entity.type
_entity.pdbx_description
1 polymer ?
#
loop_
_entity_poly.entity_id
_entity_poly.type
_entity_poly.pdbx_seq_one_letter_code
_entity_poly.pdbx_strand_id
1 'polypeptide(L)'
;MIHYKWLISILLSTILSISATSVMAFQQIDNSIYFPHVAQGQGSCASSPNPQLIQYGYSQITGTAGDPLAFCSINNISERQNARCDDQFCQVTGGGVASLSLSGGNAFKNSSNNNNQINWCYSGQSIVLNQSNIGKLQLYDSCTLQFSGLSEYKIKSLDMGSSATLVLSSGDYWIETLQLNSNAIVEVEGDVRLFIKNSSSWNSSDINISGAGNLTIVGFNNLSLNGNTQVNGYVYIGNTLALNNSATINGRTTSRRLMMEGNTQINQNEQQGYACFEDDFNRSSLGQNWIPYTSTGSFTPSLISNRLRLTEDQNNQATAVTYQRIFPAAGNLVTVEFDYYAWANLTSDGADGVSIIFSDAEIIPRTGGFGGSLGYAPTTSSNPIKPGFAGGWLGVGLDEWGNYSNPTEGRVGGPGFRRQAVAIRGSEAASYRYLVGTAANLNPKLDVRRTCQWWGGNCSFPGPGPGHRYFITIDSRNNNAVYVRVDRLVNGNMQTVIDWFNVLSNPNQGATPEEFLLSLAGSTGASVNNHEIENFKVCALKSRDVGEQVDHFRFTLPSSDGLTCNAADVQIQACANSSCSELYQQPITATLLPNSLPSAGGGWQGGSQVNMTNGIANLKLRKNSAGNVTVGVQSSVPSAKPFSTNLCRYGSGGYSAQNCTLNFVDSGFILDVPNSYANQSVTGTIKAVRKDNASQLCLPSFKNVQKPVSFWSDYLSPNGGQGFRALSVGVNSVAVGPSSNTAAPVVLNFNQNGEASINVSYREAGSLALNARLTGSGDEQDLQLTGQTTFIRVPRALVLSATSYYGVSGACPNADISCDIFARADENFNLNIKAVAEAPIEDNDFTNNLVVTNYQQANIELKHTLIAPATGVPGALGEVEYDHQLGSSTTVQQRVSEVGVFDFSLNAPTTYLGLDLASENLPIAVASTGPIGRFIPAYFSPSSVVTSLQAECEVTSPNDESFSYLGQPFGYKDNPGIYLHPRSASGSETINYFDSAWWRYDRQWDNRNYNDIVNSLPISFDSDLTSVNRVNGVDSRIELSGEILNYQKPPQPIVPFNSKLDLTLSVSDLTDLDGVCYRETASSPCIDYTITDIDDEMKLRWGKLVIHDTYGPETSALSQPITSEYFTANGFVTNSFDRCTRLPDLTNFTLTPTDLTLGSGGAPEVYPTLVSQTLALGAANINFTAPGAGHQGFIDTLLDLNAHGLPWLRPYNDQNSAFENEVSGRVQFGLYRGSDRVIWWREKN
;
A
#
# COMPACT_ATOMS: atom_id res chain seq x y z
N MET A 1 -80.26 -47.48 -1.18
CA MET A 1 -80.77 -48.46 -2.16
C MET A 1 -79.86 -49.70 -2.05
N ILE A 2 -80.38 -50.80 -1.47
CA ILE A 2 -79.97 -52.22 -1.62
C ILE A 2 -78.58 -52.61 -1.03
N HIS A 3 -78.40 -53.31 0.09
CA HIS A 3 -78.78 -54.66 0.60
C HIS A 3 -78.05 -55.90 -0.01
N TYR A 4 -77.61 -56.79 0.91
CA TYR A 4 -77.08 -58.19 0.80
C TYR A 4 -75.60 -58.38 0.37
N LYS A 5 -74.76 -59.22 1.01
CA LYS A 5 -74.96 -60.53 1.67
C LYS A 5 -74.01 -60.81 2.85
N TRP A 6 -74.53 -61.61 3.79
CA TRP A 6 -73.88 -62.31 4.91
C TRP A 6 -73.49 -63.77 4.54
N LEU A 7 -72.72 -64.42 5.43
CA LEU A 7 -72.65 -65.87 5.75
C LEU A 7 -71.87 -66.82 4.80
N ILE A 8 -70.73 -67.33 5.31
CA ILE A 8 -70.07 -68.66 5.17
C ILE A 8 -68.73 -68.48 5.93
N SER A 9 -68.55 -68.92 7.18
CA SER A 9 -68.07 -70.28 7.52
C SER A 9 -68.10 -70.49 9.04
N ILE A 10 -69.13 -71.17 9.54
CA ILE A 10 -69.11 -71.94 10.79
C ILE A 10 -69.67 -73.33 10.44
N LEU A 11 -69.05 -74.38 10.97
CA LEU A 11 -69.31 -75.84 10.85
C LEU A 11 -68.47 -76.64 9.85
N LEU A 12 -67.34 -77.15 10.35
CA LEU A 12 -66.69 -78.45 10.11
C LEU A 12 -65.27 -78.26 10.65
N SER A 13 -64.94 -78.58 11.90
CA SER A 13 -64.74 -79.97 12.32
C SER A 13 -64.59 -80.07 13.85
N THR A 14 -65.54 -80.73 14.51
CA THR A 14 -65.31 -81.43 15.77
C THR A 14 -64.84 -82.86 15.46
N ILE A 15 -64.07 -83.43 16.40
CA ILE A 15 -63.54 -84.81 16.50
C ILE A 15 -62.12 -85.01 15.96
N LEU A 16 -61.13 -84.69 16.79
CA LEU A 16 -60.12 -85.68 17.21
C LEU A 16 -59.62 -85.31 18.62
N SER A 17 -60.27 -85.89 19.62
CA SER A 17 -59.83 -85.90 21.01
C SER A 17 -58.68 -86.87 21.16
N ILE A 18 -57.45 -86.36 21.12
CA ILE A 18 -56.28 -86.97 21.76
C ILE A 18 -55.93 -86.06 22.92
N SER A 19 -56.07 -86.59 24.13
CA SER A 19 -55.63 -85.99 25.38
C SER A 19 -54.12 -85.73 25.34
N ALA A 20 -53.71 -84.55 24.89
CA ALA A 20 -52.42 -83.97 25.23
C ALA A 20 -52.67 -82.99 26.37
N THR A 21 -52.10 -83.26 27.54
CA THR A 21 -51.98 -82.28 28.61
C THR A 21 -51.20 -81.07 28.08
N SER A 22 -51.92 -80.06 27.59
CA SER A 22 -51.34 -78.80 27.16
C SER A 22 -50.76 -78.11 28.38
N VAL A 23 -49.44 -78.15 28.50
CA VAL A 23 -48.69 -77.25 29.39
C VAL A 23 -48.99 -75.84 28.88
N MET A 24 -49.89 -75.11 29.53
CA MET A 24 -50.21 -73.75 29.11
C MET A 24 -48.97 -72.88 29.37
N ALA A 25 -48.41 -72.31 28.30
CA ALA A 25 -47.41 -71.25 28.40
C ALA A 25 -48.05 -69.99 28.98
N PHE A 26 -47.27 -69.16 29.68
CA PHE A 26 -47.77 -67.87 30.15
C PHE A 26 -48.17 -67.02 28.95
N GLN A 27 -49.33 -66.38 29.02
CA GLN A 27 -49.85 -65.64 27.88
C GLN A 27 -48.87 -64.55 27.41
N GLN A 28 -48.90 -64.24 26.12
CA GLN A 28 -48.15 -63.10 25.61
C GLN A 28 -48.67 -61.80 26.27
N ILE A 29 -47.75 -60.98 26.77
CA ILE A 29 -48.10 -59.70 27.39
C ILE A 29 -48.16 -58.67 26.27
N ASP A 30 -49.36 -58.23 25.93
CA ASP A 30 -49.56 -57.12 25.00
C ASP A 30 -49.31 -55.80 25.72
N ASN A 31 -48.20 -55.14 25.38
CA ASN A 31 -47.81 -53.86 25.99
C ASN A 31 -48.82 -52.75 25.71
N SER A 32 -49.58 -52.80 24.62
CA SER A 32 -50.64 -51.81 24.36
C SER A 32 -51.83 -51.94 25.30
N ILE A 33 -52.06 -53.14 25.86
CA ILE A 33 -53.17 -53.43 26.78
C ILE A 33 -52.74 -53.22 28.23
N TYR A 34 -51.57 -53.78 28.59
CA TYR A 34 -51.13 -53.84 29.98
C TYR A 34 -50.14 -52.73 30.34
N PHE A 35 -49.51 -52.07 29.36
CA PHE A 35 -48.61 -50.94 29.55
C PHE A 35 -48.90 -49.78 28.57
N PRO A 36 -50.14 -49.30 28.42
CA PRO A 36 -50.47 -48.28 27.42
C PRO A 36 -49.78 -46.92 27.69
N HIS A 37 -49.41 -46.63 28.94
CA HIS A 37 -48.77 -45.37 29.34
C HIS A 37 -47.51 -45.64 30.20
N VAL A 38 -46.81 -44.57 30.60
CA VAL A 38 -45.61 -44.63 31.47
C VAL A 38 -45.92 -45.21 32.85
N ALA A 39 -47.09 -44.89 33.42
CA ALA A 39 -47.56 -45.44 34.68
C ALA A 39 -49.09 -45.56 34.70
N GLN A 40 -49.59 -46.71 35.16
CA GLN A 40 -51.02 -47.00 35.22
C GLN A 40 -51.41 -47.91 36.39
N GLY A 41 -52.65 -47.74 36.84
CA GLY A 41 -53.32 -48.62 37.79
C GLY A 41 -54.07 -49.72 37.06
N GLN A 42 -54.02 -50.95 37.56
CA GLN A 42 -54.82 -52.06 37.03
C GLN A 42 -56.13 -52.27 37.80
N GLY A 43 -57.15 -52.77 37.09
CA GLY A 43 -58.40 -53.26 37.67
C GLY A 43 -59.53 -52.22 37.73
N SER A 44 -60.74 -52.69 38.04
CA SER A 44 -61.93 -51.84 38.15
C SER A 44 -61.88 -50.94 39.39
N CYS A 45 -62.19 -49.66 39.21
CA CYS A 45 -62.18 -48.66 40.28
C CYS A 45 -63.08 -48.98 41.48
N ALA A 46 -64.12 -49.80 41.30
CA ALA A 46 -64.94 -50.28 42.42
C ALA A 46 -64.17 -51.20 43.39
N SER A 47 -63.11 -51.85 42.91
CA SER A 47 -62.30 -52.82 43.66
C SER A 47 -60.87 -52.33 43.92
N SER A 48 -60.50 -51.17 43.37
CA SER A 48 -59.16 -50.62 43.47
C SER A 48 -58.94 -49.95 44.84
N PRO A 49 -57.72 -50.06 45.39
CA PRO A 49 -57.16 -49.10 46.33
C PRO A 49 -57.60 -47.64 46.16
N ASN A 50 -57.96 -46.98 47.26
CA ASN A 50 -58.12 -45.52 47.31
C ASN A 50 -57.27 -44.94 48.46
N PRO A 51 -56.25 -44.11 48.17
CA PRO A 51 -55.74 -43.77 46.83
C PRO A 51 -55.03 -44.96 46.13
N GLN A 52 -55.08 -44.96 44.79
CA GLN A 52 -54.42 -45.97 43.93
C GLN A 52 -53.01 -45.54 43.51
N LEU A 53 -52.82 -44.25 43.22
CA LEU A 53 -51.53 -43.60 43.06
C LEU A 53 -51.24 -42.75 44.29
N ILE A 54 -50.09 -42.95 44.91
CA ILE A 54 -49.64 -42.18 46.08
C ILE A 54 -48.29 -41.56 45.74
N GLN A 55 -48.22 -40.24 45.82
CA GLN A 55 -46.98 -39.48 45.62
C GLN A 55 -46.68 -38.63 46.86
N TYR A 56 -45.46 -38.75 47.36
CA TYR A 56 -44.88 -37.92 48.41
C TYR A 56 -43.53 -37.36 47.96
N GLY A 57 -43.05 -36.31 48.64
CA GLY A 57 -41.74 -35.71 48.36
C GLY A 57 -41.64 -35.10 46.96
N TYR A 58 -40.50 -35.34 46.30
CA TYR A 58 -40.15 -34.86 44.96
C TYR A 58 -40.24 -35.98 43.91
N SER A 59 -41.24 -36.87 44.05
CA SER A 59 -41.44 -37.96 43.10
C SER A 59 -41.81 -37.44 41.71
N GLN A 60 -41.22 -38.02 40.66
CA GLN A 60 -41.39 -37.57 39.28
C GLN A 60 -41.81 -38.71 38.35
N ILE A 61 -42.73 -38.43 37.44
CA ILE A 61 -43.07 -39.29 36.31
C ILE A 61 -42.82 -38.48 35.03
N THR A 62 -42.04 -38.99 34.08
CA THR A 62 -41.71 -38.25 32.85
C THR A 62 -42.14 -39.02 31.60
N GLY A 63 -42.47 -38.30 30.53
CA GLY A 63 -42.99 -38.83 29.27
C GLY A 63 -44.48 -39.15 29.26
N THR A 64 -45.26 -38.41 30.04
CA THR A 64 -46.74 -38.36 29.97
C THR A 64 -47.24 -37.45 28.84
N ALA A 65 -46.39 -36.59 28.27
CA ALA A 65 -46.76 -35.51 27.36
C ALA A 65 -47.84 -34.55 27.91
N GLY A 66 -47.97 -34.48 29.25
CA GLY A 66 -49.01 -33.71 29.94
C GLY A 66 -50.37 -34.44 30.06
N ASP A 67 -50.50 -35.66 29.56
CA ASP A 67 -51.74 -36.43 29.63
C ASP A 67 -52.01 -36.99 31.05
N PRO A 68 -53.28 -37.04 31.51
CA PRO A 68 -53.62 -37.68 32.78
C PRO A 68 -53.29 -39.19 32.81
N LEU A 69 -52.75 -39.67 33.92
CA LEU A 69 -52.39 -41.08 34.12
C LEU A 69 -53.62 -41.96 34.35
N ALA A 70 -53.59 -43.20 33.84
CA ALA A 70 -54.68 -44.15 33.98
C ALA A 70 -54.75 -44.80 35.37
N PHE A 71 -55.21 -44.04 36.38
CA PHE A 71 -55.48 -44.49 37.74
C PHE A 71 -56.89 -44.07 38.19
N CYS A 72 -57.48 -44.86 39.09
CA CYS A 72 -58.80 -44.61 39.67
C CYS A 72 -58.82 -43.46 40.70
N SER A 73 -57.70 -43.24 41.41
CA SER A 73 -57.60 -42.22 42.45
C SER A 73 -56.13 -41.87 42.76
N ILE A 74 -55.89 -40.64 43.22
CA ILE A 74 -54.59 -40.11 43.66
C ILE A 74 -54.75 -39.39 45.01
N ASN A 75 -53.71 -39.36 45.85
CA ASN A 75 -53.72 -38.63 47.13
C ASN A 75 -53.85 -37.09 46.97
N ASN A 76 -54.22 -36.40 48.05
CA ASN A 76 -54.57 -34.98 48.01
C ASN A 76 -53.40 -34.09 47.56
N ILE A 77 -53.70 -32.96 46.92
CA ILE A 77 -52.68 -32.00 46.44
C ILE A 77 -51.76 -31.53 47.57
N SER A 78 -52.29 -31.34 48.79
CA SER A 78 -51.51 -30.94 49.97
C SER A 78 -50.41 -31.92 50.35
N GLU A 79 -50.54 -33.19 49.97
CA GLU A 79 -49.60 -34.27 50.26
C GLU A 79 -48.52 -34.42 49.16
N ARG A 80 -48.71 -33.78 48.00
CA ARG A 80 -47.87 -33.96 46.79
C ARG A 80 -47.39 -32.64 46.18
N GLN A 81 -47.10 -31.65 47.02
CA GLN A 81 -46.74 -30.27 46.61
C GLN A 81 -45.56 -30.21 45.61
N ASN A 82 -44.61 -31.15 45.72
CA ASN A 82 -43.40 -31.18 44.89
C ASN A 82 -43.37 -32.32 43.87
N ALA A 83 -44.37 -33.20 43.85
CA ALA A 83 -44.42 -34.30 42.89
C ALA A 83 -44.85 -33.81 41.50
N ARG A 84 -44.25 -34.33 40.43
CA ARG A 84 -44.47 -33.85 39.05
C ARG A 84 -44.71 -34.98 38.04
N CYS A 85 -45.54 -34.67 37.03
CA CYS A 85 -45.67 -35.38 35.78
C CYS A 85 -45.31 -34.40 34.66
N ASP A 86 -44.20 -34.59 33.95
CA ASP A 86 -43.66 -33.62 32.96
C ASP A 86 -43.70 -32.16 33.42
N ASP A 87 -43.09 -31.91 34.57
CA ASP A 87 -43.05 -30.59 35.24
C ASP A 87 -44.40 -30.01 35.69
N GLN A 88 -45.51 -30.74 35.52
CA GLN A 88 -46.85 -30.36 35.98
C GLN A 88 -47.33 -31.20 37.17
N PHE A 89 -48.42 -30.81 37.83
CA PHE A 89 -49.05 -31.70 38.82
C PHE A 89 -49.64 -32.93 38.14
N CYS A 90 -49.30 -34.12 38.62
CA CYS A 90 -49.90 -35.35 38.12
C CYS A 90 -51.43 -35.33 38.25
N GLN A 91 -52.11 -35.66 37.16
CA GLN A 91 -53.55 -35.85 37.10
C GLN A 91 -53.85 -37.32 36.80
N VAL A 92 -55.04 -37.79 37.19
CA VAL A 92 -55.48 -39.15 36.89
C VAL A 92 -56.81 -39.13 36.16
N THR A 93 -57.02 -40.08 35.25
CA THR A 93 -58.24 -40.18 34.42
C THR A 93 -59.48 -40.59 35.20
N GLY A 94 -59.32 -41.15 36.40
CA GLY A 94 -60.42 -41.79 37.15
C GLY A 94 -60.73 -43.22 36.68
N GLY A 95 -59.90 -43.79 35.80
CA GLY A 95 -60.03 -45.16 35.28
C GLY A 95 -58.69 -45.89 35.22
N GLY A 96 -58.66 -47.17 35.58
CA GLY A 96 -57.50 -48.05 35.42
C GLY A 96 -57.52 -48.83 34.10
N VAL A 97 -56.41 -49.51 33.80
CA VAL A 97 -56.26 -50.40 32.63
C VAL A 97 -56.72 -51.82 32.94
N ALA A 98 -56.80 -52.66 31.90
CA ALA A 98 -57.14 -54.07 32.05
C ALA A 98 -56.13 -54.81 32.97
N SER A 99 -56.64 -55.68 33.85
CA SER A 99 -55.81 -56.53 34.70
C SER A 99 -55.34 -57.78 33.95
N LEU A 100 -54.04 -58.05 33.99
CA LEU A 100 -53.43 -59.34 33.71
C LEU A 100 -53.89 -60.34 34.78
N SER A 101 -54.61 -61.40 34.38
CA SER A 101 -54.93 -62.49 35.32
C SER A 101 -53.64 -63.19 35.73
N LEU A 102 -53.37 -63.28 37.03
CA LEU A 102 -52.21 -63.99 37.61
C LEU A 102 -52.60 -65.37 38.19
N SER A 103 -53.75 -65.90 37.76
CA SER A 103 -54.26 -67.22 38.13
C SER A 103 -54.61 -68.03 36.86
N GLY A 104 -54.97 -69.31 37.02
CA GLY A 104 -55.28 -70.18 35.88
C GLY A 104 -54.08 -70.43 34.97
N GLY A 105 -54.21 -70.14 33.67
CA GLY A 105 -53.14 -70.31 32.67
C GLY A 105 -51.88 -69.46 32.91
N ASN A 106 -51.99 -68.41 33.72
CA ASN A 106 -50.89 -67.53 34.10
C ASN A 106 -50.41 -67.78 35.55
N ALA A 107 -50.79 -68.90 36.16
CA ALA A 107 -50.38 -69.24 37.52
C ALA A 107 -48.85 -69.41 37.63
N PHE A 108 -48.29 -69.01 38.77
CA PHE A 108 -46.86 -69.10 39.02
C PHE A 108 -46.34 -70.55 38.98
N LYS A 109 -45.22 -70.76 38.27
CA LYS A 109 -44.56 -72.08 38.16
C LYS A 109 -43.47 -72.26 39.22
N ASN A 110 -43.74 -73.09 40.23
CA ASN A 110 -42.80 -73.35 41.33
C ASN A 110 -41.62 -74.24 40.89
N SER A 111 -40.46 -74.07 41.54
CA SER A 111 -39.35 -75.00 41.39
C SER A 111 -39.64 -76.29 42.14
N SER A 112 -39.37 -77.43 41.51
CA SER A 112 -39.42 -78.73 42.19
C SER A 112 -38.20 -79.00 43.08
N ASN A 113 -37.18 -78.13 43.04
CA ASN A 113 -35.93 -78.30 43.79
C ASN A 113 -35.91 -77.40 45.05
N ASN A 114 -35.76 -77.99 46.23
CA ASN A 114 -35.71 -77.27 47.51
C ASN A 114 -34.31 -77.19 48.14
N ASN A 115 -33.29 -77.79 47.52
CA ASN A 115 -31.93 -77.84 48.06
C ASN A 115 -31.22 -76.50 47.88
N ASN A 116 -30.21 -76.24 48.71
CA ASN A 116 -29.29 -75.12 48.43
C ASN A 116 -28.34 -75.52 47.30
N GLN A 117 -28.39 -74.81 46.19
CA GLN A 117 -27.54 -75.07 45.03
C GLN A 117 -26.28 -74.20 45.04
N ILE A 118 -26.42 -72.95 45.47
CA ILE A 118 -25.29 -72.04 45.69
C ILE A 118 -25.51 -71.40 47.05
N ASN A 119 -24.62 -71.69 48.01
CA ASN A 119 -24.65 -71.09 49.36
C ASN A 119 -23.85 -69.78 49.41
N TRP A 120 -22.84 -69.63 48.55
CA TRP A 120 -21.97 -68.46 48.43
C TRP A 120 -21.16 -68.60 47.14
N CYS A 121 -20.60 -67.49 46.63
CA CYS A 121 -19.68 -67.46 45.49
C CYS A 121 -18.52 -66.48 45.77
N TYR A 122 -17.42 -66.62 45.06
CA TYR A 122 -16.20 -65.82 45.28
C TYR A 122 -16.04 -64.71 44.24
N SER A 123 -15.26 -63.69 44.58
CA SER A 123 -14.95 -62.58 43.67
C SER A 123 -14.32 -63.02 42.36
N GLY A 124 -14.88 -62.54 41.25
CA GLY A 124 -14.47 -62.90 39.89
C GLY A 124 -14.89 -64.31 39.44
N GLN A 125 -15.55 -65.10 40.29
CA GLN A 125 -16.04 -66.42 39.91
C GLN A 125 -17.19 -66.28 38.90
N SER A 126 -17.11 -66.99 37.76
CA SER A 126 -18.21 -67.10 36.79
C SER A 126 -18.85 -68.49 36.88
N ILE A 127 -20.16 -68.53 37.08
CA ILE A 127 -20.95 -69.74 37.30
C ILE A 127 -21.99 -69.83 36.18
N VAL A 128 -22.12 -71.00 35.55
CA VAL A 128 -23.14 -71.24 34.51
C VAL A 128 -24.12 -72.31 34.99
N LEU A 129 -25.42 -72.03 34.95
CA LEU A 129 -26.47 -72.99 35.28
C LEU A 129 -27.17 -73.54 34.02
N ASN A 130 -27.17 -74.87 33.93
CA ASN A 130 -27.65 -75.63 32.76
C ASN A 130 -28.98 -76.35 32.99
N GLN A 131 -29.65 -76.08 34.12
CA GLN A 131 -30.84 -76.80 34.56
C GLN A 131 -32.04 -75.86 34.72
N SER A 132 -33.24 -76.33 34.38
CA SER A 132 -34.47 -75.53 34.42
C SER A 132 -35.18 -75.52 35.78
N ASN A 133 -34.89 -76.45 36.70
CA ASN A 133 -35.41 -76.45 38.08
C ASN A 133 -34.27 -76.27 39.08
N ILE A 134 -34.26 -75.11 39.71
CA ILE A 134 -33.15 -74.55 40.49
C ILE A 134 -33.63 -74.36 41.93
N GLY A 135 -32.76 -74.76 42.86
CA GLY A 135 -32.98 -74.65 44.29
C GLY A 135 -32.73 -73.23 44.81
N LYS A 136 -32.10 -73.12 45.98
CA LYS A 136 -31.76 -71.83 46.60
C LYS A 136 -30.38 -71.36 46.14
N LEU A 137 -30.28 -70.09 45.78
CA LEU A 137 -29.08 -69.41 45.29
C LEU A 137 -28.76 -68.20 46.17
N GLN A 138 -27.51 -68.10 46.63
CA GLN A 138 -26.96 -66.95 47.34
C GLN A 138 -25.70 -66.45 46.60
N LEU A 139 -25.74 -65.23 46.07
CA LEU A 139 -24.67 -64.64 45.25
C LEU A 139 -24.12 -63.36 45.86
N TYR A 140 -22.83 -63.37 46.21
CA TYR A 140 -22.15 -62.25 46.87
C TYR A 140 -20.71 -62.09 46.34
N ASP A 141 -19.95 -61.16 46.90
CA ASP A 141 -18.52 -60.93 46.63
C ASP A 141 -18.13 -60.62 45.17
N SER A 142 -18.98 -60.02 44.34
CA SER A 142 -18.67 -59.70 42.92
C SER A 142 -18.44 -60.92 42.01
N CYS A 143 -19.15 -62.02 42.26
CA CYS A 143 -19.23 -63.15 41.33
C CYS A 143 -20.23 -62.89 40.19
N THR A 144 -20.18 -63.68 39.11
CA THR A 144 -21.14 -63.65 38.00
C THR A 144 -21.86 -64.98 37.87
N LEU A 145 -23.20 -64.97 37.78
CA LEU A 145 -24.03 -66.12 37.45
C LEU A 145 -24.70 -65.91 36.09
N GLN A 146 -24.51 -66.86 35.16
CA GLN A 146 -25.14 -66.85 33.84
C GLN A 146 -25.99 -68.12 33.63
N PHE A 147 -27.04 -67.98 32.83
CA PHE A 147 -27.90 -69.09 32.42
C PHE A 147 -27.63 -69.50 30.97
N SER A 148 -27.68 -70.81 30.73
CA SER A 148 -27.42 -71.48 29.44
C SER A 148 -28.39 -71.16 28.26
N GLY A 149 -29.28 -70.19 28.38
CA GLY A 149 -30.20 -69.79 27.30
C GLY A 149 -31.37 -70.75 27.05
N LEU A 150 -31.82 -71.49 28.07
CA LEU A 150 -33.08 -72.24 28.01
C LEU A 150 -34.27 -71.27 28.02
N SER A 151 -35.37 -71.68 27.40
CA SER A 151 -36.58 -70.84 27.33
C SER A 151 -37.29 -70.64 28.67
N GLU A 152 -37.04 -71.47 29.69
CA GLU A 152 -37.69 -71.41 31.00
C GLU A 152 -36.79 -71.90 32.15
N TYR A 153 -36.77 -71.13 33.24
CA TYR A 153 -36.10 -71.44 34.52
C TYR A 153 -37.07 -71.25 35.69
N LYS A 154 -37.07 -72.19 36.65
CA LYS A 154 -37.84 -72.14 37.90
C LYS A 154 -36.88 -72.18 39.09
N ILE A 155 -36.91 -71.17 39.93
CA ILE A 155 -35.92 -70.91 40.98
C ILE A 155 -36.64 -70.81 42.34
N LYS A 156 -36.16 -71.58 43.34
CA LYS A 156 -36.77 -71.61 44.67
C LYS A 156 -36.51 -70.34 45.47
N SER A 157 -35.27 -69.87 45.50
CA SER A 157 -34.96 -68.55 46.03
C SER A 157 -33.66 -68.04 45.44
N LEU A 158 -33.59 -66.74 45.18
CA LEU A 158 -32.38 -66.04 44.76
C LEU A 158 -32.17 -64.82 45.66
N ASP A 159 -31.06 -64.82 46.38
CA ASP A 159 -30.64 -63.74 47.26
C ASP A 159 -29.25 -63.27 46.80
N MET A 160 -29.09 -61.97 46.50
CA MET A 160 -27.82 -61.46 45.96
C MET A 160 -27.47 -60.04 46.40
N GLY A 161 -26.18 -59.71 46.41
CA GLY A 161 -25.65 -58.39 46.76
C GLY A 161 -24.14 -58.27 46.56
N SER A 162 -23.52 -57.24 47.14
CA SER A 162 -22.05 -57.05 47.15
C SER A 162 -21.41 -57.13 45.75
N SER A 163 -22.01 -56.43 44.77
CA SER A 163 -21.53 -56.36 43.38
C SER A 163 -21.62 -57.68 42.58
N ALA A 164 -22.33 -58.69 43.10
CA ALA A 164 -22.62 -59.90 42.33
C ALA A 164 -23.50 -59.58 41.11
N THR A 165 -23.18 -60.20 39.97
CA THR A 165 -23.84 -60.00 38.68
C THR A 165 -24.65 -61.23 38.26
N LEU A 166 -25.90 -61.02 37.89
CA LEU A 166 -26.80 -62.04 37.32
C LEU A 166 -27.05 -61.72 35.85
N VAL A 167 -26.60 -62.58 34.93
CA VAL A 167 -26.79 -62.41 33.49
C VAL A 167 -27.94 -63.28 33.01
N LEU A 168 -29.02 -62.63 32.56
CA LEU A 168 -30.24 -63.26 32.05
C LEU A 168 -30.24 -63.23 30.52
N SER A 169 -30.21 -64.40 29.90
CA SER A 169 -30.44 -64.58 28.47
C SER A 169 -31.94 -64.70 28.17
N SER A 170 -32.34 -64.60 26.90
CA SER A 170 -33.76 -64.64 26.51
C SER A 170 -34.51 -65.83 27.11
N GLY A 171 -35.64 -65.59 27.78
CA GLY A 171 -36.44 -66.65 28.42
C GLY A 171 -37.29 -66.21 29.62
N ASP A 172 -38.03 -67.17 30.17
CA ASP A 172 -38.91 -66.99 31.34
C ASP A 172 -38.23 -67.43 32.64
N TYR A 173 -38.15 -66.54 33.61
CA TYR A 173 -37.54 -66.80 34.92
C TYR A 173 -38.59 -66.73 36.03
N TRP A 174 -38.94 -67.88 36.60
CA TRP A 174 -39.92 -68.01 37.67
C TRP A 174 -39.22 -68.11 39.02
N ILE A 175 -39.15 -67.03 39.78
CA ILE A 175 -38.47 -66.97 41.09
C ILE A 175 -39.48 -66.88 42.23
N GLU A 176 -39.53 -67.88 43.11
CA GLU A 176 -40.49 -67.86 44.22
C GLU A 176 -40.17 -66.73 45.21
N THR A 177 -38.91 -66.63 45.63
CA THR A 177 -38.42 -65.56 46.51
C THR A 177 -37.17 -64.92 45.91
N LEU A 178 -37.26 -63.64 45.53
CA LEU A 178 -36.14 -62.85 45.03
C LEU A 178 -35.80 -61.74 46.04
N GLN A 179 -34.54 -61.58 46.38
CA GLN A 179 -34.04 -60.51 47.25
C GLN A 179 -32.77 -59.91 46.62
N LEU A 180 -32.78 -58.59 46.39
CA LEU A 180 -31.64 -57.84 45.87
C LEU A 180 -31.15 -56.87 46.95
N ASN A 181 -29.93 -57.08 47.41
CA ASN A 181 -29.26 -56.25 48.41
C ASN A 181 -28.30 -55.26 47.72
N SER A 182 -27.69 -54.37 48.51
CA SER A 182 -26.86 -53.27 47.97
C SER A 182 -25.84 -53.75 46.95
N ASN A 183 -25.78 -53.03 45.83
CA ASN A 183 -24.89 -53.25 44.70
C ASN A 183 -25.13 -54.57 43.94
N ALA A 184 -26.26 -55.26 44.10
CA ALA A 184 -26.60 -56.35 43.18
C ALA A 184 -26.78 -55.83 41.75
N ILE A 185 -26.26 -56.55 40.75
CA ILE A 185 -26.35 -56.20 39.32
C ILE A 185 -27.11 -57.30 38.57
N VAL A 186 -28.12 -56.94 37.80
CA VAL A 186 -28.84 -57.85 36.89
C VAL A 186 -28.67 -57.33 35.46
N GLU A 187 -28.07 -58.12 34.58
CA GLU A 187 -27.89 -57.81 33.17
C GLU A 187 -28.81 -58.67 32.31
N VAL A 188 -29.29 -58.10 31.19
CA VAL A 188 -30.25 -58.76 30.29
C VAL A 188 -29.71 -58.74 28.87
N GLU A 189 -29.61 -59.91 28.25
CA GLU A 189 -29.00 -60.14 26.92
C GLU A 189 -30.04 -60.62 25.88
N GLY A 190 -31.27 -60.11 25.94
CA GLY A 190 -32.34 -60.42 24.99
C GLY A 190 -33.74 -60.17 25.57
N ASP A 191 -34.76 -60.91 25.12
CA ASP A 191 -36.14 -60.76 25.62
C ASP A 191 -36.37 -61.62 26.87
N VAL A 192 -36.41 -60.97 28.04
CA VAL A 192 -36.51 -61.63 29.35
C VAL A 192 -37.82 -61.30 30.06
N ARG A 193 -38.49 -62.33 30.57
CA ARG A 193 -39.63 -62.19 31.48
C ARG A 193 -39.29 -62.74 32.86
N LEU A 194 -39.31 -61.87 33.86
CA LEU A 194 -38.99 -62.20 35.25
C LEU A 194 -40.27 -62.27 36.08
N PHE A 195 -40.71 -63.46 36.46
CA PHE A 195 -41.87 -63.72 37.30
C PHE A 195 -41.46 -63.89 38.76
N ILE A 196 -42.07 -63.13 39.68
CA ILE A 196 -41.73 -63.16 41.11
C ILE A 196 -42.97 -63.51 41.93
N LYS A 197 -42.94 -64.61 42.69
CA LYS A 197 -44.13 -65.09 43.42
C LYS A 197 -44.40 -64.28 44.69
N ASN A 198 -43.45 -64.29 45.63
CA ASN A 198 -43.59 -63.68 46.94
C ASN A 198 -43.24 -62.19 46.89
N SER A 199 -43.52 -61.46 47.98
CA SER A 199 -43.08 -60.07 48.09
C SER A 199 -41.55 -59.96 48.04
N SER A 200 -41.04 -58.92 47.38
CA SER A 200 -39.60 -58.71 47.15
C SER A 200 -39.18 -57.28 47.49
N SER A 201 -37.99 -57.12 48.07
CA SER A 201 -37.41 -55.82 48.42
C SER A 201 -36.03 -55.67 47.78
N TRP A 202 -35.82 -54.63 46.98
CA TRP A 202 -34.58 -54.36 46.28
C TRP A 202 -33.94 -53.11 46.85
N ASN A 203 -32.67 -53.19 47.24
CA ASN A 203 -31.98 -52.12 47.96
C ASN A 203 -30.73 -51.70 47.21
N SER A 204 -30.69 -50.49 46.67
CA SER A 204 -29.56 -49.92 45.91
C SER A 204 -28.94 -50.91 44.91
N SER A 205 -29.77 -51.53 44.08
CA SER A 205 -29.38 -52.51 43.05
C SER A 205 -29.60 -51.97 41.63
N ASP A 206 -28.80 -52.44 40.67
CA ASP A 206 -28.85 -52.05 39.26
C ASP A 206 -29.43 -53.17 38.40
N ILE A 207 -30.59 -52.93 37.78
CA ILE A 207 -31.33 -53.92 36.98
C ILE A 207 -31.47 -53.44 35.54
N ASN A 208 -30.85 -54.16 34.62
CA ASN A 208 -30.84 -53.93 33.18
C ASN A 208 -30.37 -52.53 32.76
N ILE A 209 -29.44 -51.94 33.50
CA ILE A 209 -29.01 -50.54 33.26
C ILE A 209 -28.42 -50.33 31.86
N SER A 210 -27.77 -51.35 31.30
CA SER A 210 -27.28 -51.33 29.92
C SER A 210 -28.39 -51.17 28.88
N GLY A 211 -29.60 -51.63 29.17
CA GLY A 211 -30.71 -51.71 28.21
C GLY A 211 -30.40 -52.63 27.03
N ALA A 212 -29.46 -53.58 27.19
CA ALA A 212 -29.00 -54.44 26.11
C ALA A 212 -30.07 -55.46 25.65
N GLY A 213 -31.09 -55.71 26.48
CA GLY A 213 -32.25 -56.52 26.14
C GLY A 213 -33.54 -56.00 26.80
N ASN A 214 -34.67 -56.54 26.36
CA ASN A 214 -35.98 -56.20 26.89
C ASN A 214 -36.24 -56.96 28.19
N LEU A 215 -36.69 -56.25 29.20
CA LEU A 215 -37.02 -56.84 30.50
C LEU A 215 -38.47 -56.54 30.86
N THR A 216 -39.28 -57.58 31.01
CA THR A 216 -40.62 -57.49 31.62
C THR A 216 -40.62 -58.19 32.98
N ILE A 217 -40.92 -57.47 34.05
CA ILE A 217 -41.02 -57.99 35.41
C ILE A 217 -42.50 -58.17 35.76
N VAL A 218 -42.88 -59.36 36.22
CA VAL A 218 -44.24 -59.69 36.67
C VAL A 218 -44.21 -60.18 38.11
N GLY A 219 -44.54 -59.31 39.06
CA GLY A 219 -44.67 -59.64 40.48
C GLY A 219 -46.10 -60.05 40.84
N PHE A 220 -46.26 -61.19 41.50
CA PHE A 220 -47.57 -61.69 41.96
C PHE A 220 -48.02 -61.02 43.28
N ASN A 221 -47.09 -60.52 44.08
CA ASN A 221 -47.33 -59.83 45.36
C ASN A 221 -46.74 -58.40 45.34
N ASN A 222 -46.14 -57.93 46.45
CA ASN A 222 -45.56 -56.58 46.55
C ASN A 222 -44.13 -56.52 46.01
N LEU A 223 -43.74 -55.39 45.43
CA LEU A 223 -42.34 -55.08 45.10
C LEU A 223 -41.97 -53.72 45.69
N SER A 224 -40.88 -53.67 46.46
CA SER A 224 -40.33 -52.43 47.03
C SER A 224 -38.94 -52.15 46.47
N LEU A 225 -38.75 -50.97 45.87
CA LEU A 225 -37.46 -50.46 45.41
C LEU A 225 -36.98 -49.36 46.37
N ASN A 226 -35.83 -49.57 47.01
CA ASN A 226 -35.29 -48.69 48.06
C ASN A 226 -33.91 -48.13 47.67
N GLY A 227 -33.50 -47.06 48.35
CA GLY A 227 -32.19 -46.44 48.13
C GLY A 227 -32.04 -45.90 46.71
N ASN A 228 -30.93 -46.24 46.05
CA ASN A 228 -30.64 -45.84 44.67
C ASN A 228 -30.92 -46.96 43.67
N THR A 229 -31.94 -47.80 43.91
CA THR A 229 -32.27 -48.90 43.01
C THR A 229 -32.68 -48.37 41.63
N GLN A 230 -32.08 -48.90 40.57
CA GLN A 230 -32.40 -48.53 39.19
C GLN A 230 -32.90 -49.74 38.41
N VAL A 231 -33.97 -49.56 37.62
CA VAL A 231 -34.57 -50.62 36.79
C VAL A 231 -34.85 -50.08 35.40
N ASN A 232 -34.27 -50.67 34.36
CA ASN A 232 -34.71 -50.43 32.98
C ASN A 232 -35.60 -51.60 32.53
N GLY A 233 -36.92 -51.40 32.53
CA GLY A 233 -37.86 -52.52 32.52
C GLY A 233 -39.31 -52.12 32.40
N TYR A 234 -40.16 -53.02 31.91
CA TYR A 234 -41.61 -52.91 32.06
C TYR A 234 -42.03 -53.71 33.30
N VAL A 235 -42.70 -53.07 34.25
CA VAL A 235 -42.92 -53.62 35.61
C VAL A 235 -44.40 -53.77 35.90
N TYR A 236 -44.88 -55.01 35.93
CA TYR A 236 -46.25 -55.38 36.28
C TYR A 236 -46.32 -55.96 37.69
N ILE A 237 -47.04 -55.34 38.62
CA ILE A 237 -47.15 -55.80 40.02
C ILE A 237 -48.61 -56.05 40.40
N GLY A 238 -48.93 -57.29 40.76
CA GLY A 238 -50.26 -57.75 41.15
C GLY A 238 -50.85 -57.06 42.37
N ASN A 239 -50.00 -56.52 43.27
CA ASN A 239 -50.41 -55.76 44.45
C ASN A 239 -49.72 -54.38 44.51
N THR A 240 -48.94 -54.08 45.54
CA THR A 240 -48.30 -52.76 45.71
C THR A 240 -46.90 -52.73 45.09
N LEU A 241 -46.66 -51.76 44.21
CA LEU A 241 -45.33 -51.31 43.79
C LEU A 241 -44.94 -50.08 44.60
N ALA A 242 -43.88 -50.16 45.40
CA ALA A 242 -43.37 -49.06 46.22
C ALA A 242 -41.97 -48.64 45.77
N LEU A 243 -41.79 -47.35 45.48
CA LEU A 243 -40.49 -46.72 45.21
C LEU A 243 -40.20 -45.76 46.35
N ASN A 244 -39.03 -45.91 46.98
CA ASN A 244 -38.58 -45.11 48.11
C ASN A 244 -37.21 -44.47 47.83
N ASN A 245 -36.90 -43.38 48.54
CA ASN A 245 -35.64 -42.65 48.48
C ASN A 245 -35.36 -42.05 47.09
N SER A 246 -34.50 -42.68 46.28
CA SER A 246 -34.09 -42.21 44.95
C SER A 246 -34.23 -43.32 43.91
N ALA A 247 -35.10 -44.31 44.16
CA ALA A 247 -35.32 -45.42 43.25
C ALA A 247 -35.91 -44.94 41.91
N THR A 248 -35.40 -45.49 40.81
CA THR A 248 -35.74 -45.09 39.45
C THR A 248 -36.17 -46.29 38.61
N ILE A 249 -37.29 -46.15 37.89
CA ILE A 249 -37.68 -47.07 36.82
C ILE A 249 -37.63 -46.31 35.49
N ASN A 250 -36.79 -46.73 34.55
CA ASN A 250 -36.80 -46.24 33.17
C ASN A 250 -37.57 -47.25 32.32
N GLY A 251 -38.85 -46.99 32.08
CA GLY A 251 -39.76 -47.90 31.38
C GLY A 251 -41.23 -47.61 31.71
N ARG A 252 -42.07 -48.64 31.66
CA ARG A 252 -43.52 -48.53 31.93
C ARG A 252 -43.92 -49.36 33.13
N THR A 253 -44.89 -48.89 33.92
CA THR A 253 -45.30 -49.57 35.16
C THR A 253 -46.80 -49.76 35.28
N THR A 254 -47.22 -50.95 35.72
CA THR A 254 -48.62 -51.28 35.96
C THR A 254 -48.76 -51.95 37.31
N SER A 255 -49.55 -51.38 38.23
CA SER A 255 -49.69 -51.93 39.57
C SER A 255 -51.10 -51.78 40.14
N ARG A 256 -51.46 -52.61 41.13
CA ARG A 256 -52.76 -52.45 41.82
C ARG A 256 -52.75 -51.18 42.69
N ARG A 257 -51.60 -50.88 43.31
CA ARG A 257 -51.30 -49.60 43.97
C ARG A 257 -49.85 -49.21 43.65
N LEU A 258 -49.64 -47.96 43.25
CA LEU A 258 -48.32 -47.37 43.07
C LEU A 258 -48.04 -46.38 44.22
N MET A 259 -46.94 -46.57 44.94
CA MET A 259 -46.47 -45.66 45.99
C MET A 259 -45.09 -45.13 45.60
N MET A 260 -44.94 -43.81 45.58
CA MET A 260 -43.68 -43.12 45.27
C MET A 260 -43.36 -42.10 46.37
N GLU A 261 -42.21 -42.26 47.03
CA GLU A 261 -41.78 -41.41 48.14
C GLU A 261 -40.31 -40.99 47.98
N GLY A 262 -40.00 -39.73 48.28
CA GLY A 262 -38.65 -39.16 48.15
C GLY A 262 -38.42 -38.53 46.77
N ASN A 263 -37.22 -38.71 46.21
CA ASN A 263 -36.79 -38.26 44.88
C ASN A 263 -36.92 -39.40 43.85
N THR A 264 -37.99 -40.18 43.93
CA THR A 264 -38.19 -41.36 43.08
C THR A 264 -38.64 -40.97 41.69
N GLN A 265 -38.26 -41.76 40.69
CA GLN A 265 -38.54 -41.44 39.28
C GLN A 265 -39.12 -42.63 38.51
N ILE A 266 -40.11 -42.36 37.66
CA ILE A 266 -40.53 -43.27 36.59
C ILE A 266 -40.41 -42.51 35.27
N ASN A 267 -39.45 -42.89 34.44
CA ASN A 267 -39.16 -42.19 33.19
C ASN A 267 -39.63 -43.03 32.01
N GLN A 268 -40.34 -42.41 31.06
CA GLN A 268 -40.70 -43.06 29.81
C GLN A 268 -39.43 -43.49 29.09
N ASN A 269 -39.32 -44.78 28.85
CA ASN A 269 -38.32 -45.38 28.00
C ASN A 269 -39.01 -46.50 27.21
N GLU A 270 -39.12 -46.34 25.89
CA GLU A 270 -39.63 -47.42 25.05
C GLU A 270 -38.55 -48.46 24.88
N GLN A 271 -38.85 -49.69 25.33
CA GLN A 271 -38.02 -50.84 25.01
C GLN A 271 -38.11 -51.07 23.50
N GLN A 272 -37.17 -50.53 22.75
CA GLN A 272 -37.02 -50.83 21.32
C GLN A 272 -36.22 -52.12 21.23
N GLY A 273 -36.95 -53.23 21.20
CA GLY A 273 -36.40 -54.52 20.81
C GLY A 273 -35.95 -54.52 19.36
N TYR A 274 -35.25 -55.58 18.97
CA TYR A 274 -34.84 -55.83 17.60
C TYR A 274 -36.06 -55.85 16.66
N ALA A 275 -36.30 -54.75 15.94
CA ALA A 275 -37.46 -54.56 15.08
C ALA A 275 -37.05 -54.66 13.61
N CYS A 276 -37.86 -55.33 12.79
CA CYS A 276 -37.60 -55.53 11.37
C CYS A 276 -38.63 -54.82 10.49
N PHE A 277 -38.17 -54.24 9.39
CA PHE A 277 -38.97 -53.55 8.38
C PHE A 277 -38.72 -54.20 7.04
N GLU A 278 -39.79 -54.65 6.39
CA GLU A 278 -39.73 -55.48 5.19
C GLU A 278 -40.41 -54.78 4.01
N ASP A 279 -39.88 -55.01 2.82
CA ASP A 279 -40.44 -54.56 1.56
C ASP A 279 -40.23 -55.64 0.48
N ASP A 280 -41.32 -56.31 0.11
CA ASP A 280 -41.34 -57.35 -0.93
C ASP A 280 -41.43 -56.77 -2.35
N PHE A 281 -41.57 -55.45 -2.49
CA PHE A 281 -41.76 -54.71 -3.73
C PHE A 281 -42.94 -55.17 -4.61
N ASN A 282 -43.92 -55.90 -4.06
CA ASN A 282 -45.08 -56.41 -4.78
C ASN A 282 -46.19 -55.35 -4.91
N ARG A 283 -45.87 -54.22 -5.55
CA ARG A 283 -46.77 -53.08 -5.79
C ARG A 283 -46.36 -52.27 -7.02
N SER A 284 -47.19 -51.31 -7.43
CA SER A 284 -46.99 -50.53 -8.66
C SER A 284 -45.98 -49.37 -8.56
N SER A 285 -45.63 -48.91 -7.34
CA SER A 285 -44.67 -47.82 -7.14
C SER A 285 -43.96 -47.94 -5.79
N LEU A 286 -42.80 -47.28 -5.66
CA LEU A 286 -41.98 -47.33 -4.47
C LEU A 286 -42.66 -46.77 -3.20
N GLY A 287 -43.63 -45.85 -3.34
CA GLY A 287 -44.33 -45.23 -2.22
C GLY A 287 -43.47 -44.22 -1.45
N GLN A 288 -43.90 -43.83 -0.25
CA GLN A 288 -43.21 -42.85 0.59
C GLN A 288 -41.99 -43.42 1.33
N ASN A 289 -41.86 -44.75 1.37
CA ASN A 289 -40.77 -45.41 2.11
C ASN A 289 -39.40 -45.27 1.42
N TRP A 290 -39.39 -44.83 0.16
CA TRP A 290 -38.20 -44.79 -0.69
C TRP A 290 -38.19 -43.53 -1.54
N ILE A 291 -37.06 -42.82 -1.54
CA ILE A 291 -36.86 -41.65 -2.40
C ILE A 291 -35.85 -42.02 -3.49
N PRO A 292 -36.30 -42.22 -4.75
CA PRO A 292 -35.42 -42.56 -5.86
C PRO A 292 -34.80 -41.32 -6.51
N TYR A 293 -33.60 -41.48 -7.06
CA TYR A 293 -32.85 -40.43 -7.72
C TYR A 293 -31.96 -40.95 -8.85
N THR A 294 -31.82 -40.12 -9.88
CA THR A 294 -30.97 -40.37 -11.05
C THR A 294 -29.85 -39.35 -11.08
N SER A 295 -28.61 -39.82 -11.04
CA SER A 295 -27.42 -38.97 -11.09
C SER A 295 -26.90 -38.77 -12.50
N THR A 296 -26.80 -39.88 -13.25
CA THR A 296 -26.33 -39.95 -14.63
C THR A 296 -27.17 -40.97 -15.38
N GLY A 297 -27.49 -40.69 -16.64
CA GLY A 297 -28.40 -41.49 -17.46
C GLY A 297 -29.86 -41.02 -17.35
N SER A 298 -30.78 -41.81 -17.89
CA SER A 298 -32.21 -41.49 -17.98
C SER A 298 -33.11 -42.32 -17.08
N PHE A 299 -32.58 -43.34 -16.41
CA PHE A 299 -33.36 -44.27 -15.60
C PHE A 299 -33.42 -43.82 -14.14
N THR A 300 -34.63 -43.77 -13.59
CA THR A 300 -34.88 -43.56 -12.16
C THR A 300 -35.27 -44.89 -11.52
N PRO A 301 -34.68 -45.28 -10.37
CA PRO A 301 -35.03 -46.53 -9.71
C PRO A 301 -36.53 -46.69 -9.51
N SER A 302 -37.05 -47.86 -9.89
CA SER A 302 -38.48 -48.14 -9.94
C SER A 302 -38.75 -49.64 -9.82
N LEU A 303 -40.01 -50.00 -9.59
CA LEU A 303 -40.42 -51.40 -9.45
C LEU A 303 -40.69 -52.01 -10.83
N ILE A 304 -39.94 -53.06 -11.18
CA ILE A 304 -40.08 -53.79 -12.44
C ILE A 304 -40.21 -55.28 -12.12
N SER A 305 -41.33 -55.88 -12.53
CA SER A 305 -41.65 -57.28 -12.25
C SER A 305 -41.47 -57.64 -10.76
N ASN A 306 -42.07 -56.83 -9.88
CA ASN A 306 -42.01 -56.95 -8.41
C ASN A 306 -40.61 -56.88 -7.78
N ARG A 307 -39.63 -56.27 -8.48
CA ARG A 307 -38.29 -56.05 -7.94
C ARG A 307 -37.91 -54.59 -8.07
N LEU A 308 -37.19 -54.07 -7.09
CA LEU A 308 -36.59 -52.73 -7.18
C LEU A 308 -35.43 -52.80 -8.17
N ARG A 309 -35.59 -52.22 -9.36
CA ARG A 309 -34.50 -52.07 -10.32
C ARG A 309 -33.77 -50.76 -10.03
N LEU A 310 -32.46 -50.86 -9.83
CA LEU A 310 -31.57 -49.72 -9.61
C LEU A 310 -31.00 -49.21 -10.94
N THR A 311 -30.54 -50.08 -11.83
CA THR A 311 -30.12 -49.67 -13.19
C THR A 311 -30.66 -50.63 -14.25
N GLU A 312 -30.65 -50.15 -15.48
CA GLU A 312 -30.89 -50.95 -16.67
C GLU A 312 -29.55 -51.45 -17.24
N ASP A 313 -29.60 -52.38 -18.18
CA ASP A 313 -28.46 -52.80 -18.98
C ASP A 313 -28.04 -51.73 -20.03
N GLN A 314 -27.97 -50.48 -19.60
CA GLN A 314 -27.56 -49.31 -20.38
C GLN A 314 -26.24 -48.74 -19.85
N ASN A 315 -25.45 -48.15 -20.74
CA ASN A 315 -24.13 -47.61 -20.38
C ASN A 315 -24.22 -46.37 -19.48
N ASN A 316 -23.19 -46.20 -18.64
CA ASN A 316 -22.93 -44.97 -17.87
C ASN A 316 -24.10 -44.48 -17.00
N GLN A 317 -24.87 -45.40 -16.40
CA GLN A 317 -25.92 -45.05 -15.46
C GLN A 317 -25.37 -44.97 -14.03
N ALA A 318 -25.86 -44.01 -13.26
CA ALA A 318 -25.69 -43.96 -11.81
C ALA A 318 -26.98 -43.48 -11.16
N THR A 319 -27.46 -44.27 -10.22
CA THR A 319 -28.76 -44.09 -9.58
C THR A 319 -28.64 -44.34 -8.08
N ALA A 320 -29.61 -43.86 -7.31
CA ALA A 320 -29.74 -44.25 -5.92
C ALA A 320 -31.19 -44.20 -5.44
N VAL A 321 -31.45 -44.87 -4.34
CA VAL A 321 -32.71 -44.78 -3.60
C VAL A 321 -32.41 -44.78 -2.11
N THR A 322 -33.03 -43.88 -1.35
CA THR A 322 -32.85 -43.77 0.11
C THR A 322 -34.09 -44.25 0.85
N TYR A 323 -33.91 -45.19 1.79
CA TYR A 323 -34.97 -45.69 2.64
C TYR A 323 -35.33 -44.66 3.71
N GLN A 324 -36.62 -44.34 3.85
CA GLN A 324 -37.11 -43.25 4.71
C GLN A 324 -37.22 -43.68 6.18
N ARG A 325 -36.09 -44.10 6.76
CA ARG A 325 -35.96 -44.47 8.17
C ARG A 325 -34.58 -44.09 8.71
N ILE A 326 -34.56 -43.59 9.94
CA ILE A 326 -33.34 -43.25 10.67
C ILE A 326 -32.91 -44.43 11.55
N PHE A 327 -31.61 -44.73 11.53
CA PHE A 327 -30.97 -45.73 12.39
C PHE A 327 -29.92 -45.05 13.27
N PRO A 328 -30.24 -44.71 14.54
CA PRO A 328 -29.26 -44.15 15.48
C PRO A 328 -28.05 -45.06 15.58
N ALA A 329 -26.83 -44.52 15.53
CA ALA A 329 -25.64 -45.35 15.53
C ALA A 329 -25.33 -45.93 16.93
N ALA A 330 -25.35 -45.10 17.97
CA ALA A 330 -24.88 -45.53 19.30
C ALA A 330 -25.76 -46.64 19.92
N GLY A 331 -25.13 -47.74 20.33
CA GLY A 331 -25.85 -48.82 21.03
C GLY A 331 -26.78 -49.62 20.12
N ASN A 332 -26.50 -49.69 18.81
CA ASN A 332 -27.41 -50.29 17.82
C ASN A 332 -26.78 -51.51 17.12
N LEU A 333 -27.65 -52.38 16.60
CA LEU A 333 -27.30 -53.51 15.75
C LEU A 333 -28.23 -53.47 14.55
N VAL A 334 -27.72 -53.09 13.38
CA VAL A 334 -28.51 -52.93 12.15
C VAL A 334 -28.12 -54.04 11.18
N THR A 335 -29.09 -54.83 10.71
CA THR A 335 -28.89 -55.87 9.70
C THR A 335 -29.76 -55.59 8.49
N VAL A 336 -29.14 -55.41 7.32
CA VAL A 336 -29.83 -55.26 6.03
C VAL A 336 -29.75 -56.58 5.28
N GLU A 337 -30.90 -57.07 4.85
CA GLU A 337 -31.10 -58.33 4.13
C GLU A 337 -31.81 -58.06 2.80
N PHE A 338 -31.36 -58.70 1.72
CA PHE A 338 -32.04 -58.66 0.43
C PHE A 338 -31.53 -59.72 -0.54
N ASP A 339 -32.35 -60.06 -1.53
CA ASP A 339 -31.96 -60.89 -2.67
C ASP A 339 -31.42 -60.00 -3.79
N TYR A 340 -30.20 -60.30 -4.26
CA TYR A 340 -29.53 -59.53 -5.31
C TYR A 340 -29.53 -60.26 -6.65
N TYR A 341 -29.98 -59.54 -7.68
CA TYR A 341 -29.98 -60.00 -9.06
C TYR A 341 -29.20 -59.02 -9.91
N ALA A 342 -28.25 -59.54 -10.68
CA ALA A 342 -27.43 -58.76 -11.58
C ALA A 342 -27.26 -59.53 -12.89
N TRP A 343 -27.80 -59.01 -13.98
CA TRP A 343 -27.90 -59.77 -15.22
C TRP A 343 -28.09 -58.91 -16.46
N ALA A 344 -27.64 -59.44 -17.60
CA ALA A 344 -28.11 -58.99 -18.90
C ALA A 344 -28.06 -60.14 -19.91
N ASN A 345 -28.91 -60.07 -20.93
CA ASN A 345 -28.87 -60.98 -22.06
C ASN A 345 -27.75 -60.59 -23.04
N LEU A 346 -26.51 -60.57 -22.54
CA LEU A 346 -25.28 -60.21 -23.25
C LEU A 346 -24.20 -61.25 -22.96
N THR A 347 -23.24 -61.39 -23.88
CA THR A 347 -22.10 -62.32 -23.76
C THR A 347 -20.83 -61.66 -23.23
N SER A 348 -20.78 -60.34 -23.12
CA SER A 348 -19.69 -59.60 -22.50
C SER A 348 -19.69 -59.78 -20.97
N ASP A 349 -18.61 -59.43 -20.28
CA ASP A 349 -18.57 -59.40 -18.82
C ASP A 349 -19.51 -58.34 -18.24
N GLY A 350 -20.18 -58.62 -17.11
CA GLY A 350 -21.13 -57.73 -16.44
C GLY A 350 -20.46 -56.61 -15.64
N ALA A 351 -21.17 -55.48 -15.48
CA ALA A 351 -20.68 -54.33 -14.72
C ALA A 351 -21.80 -53.33 -14.35
N ASP A 352 -21.55 -52.39 -13.45
CA ASP A 352 -20.41 -52.39 -12.51
C ASP A 352 -20.82 -53.00 -11.17
N GLY A 353 -22.05 -52.74 -10.73
CA GLY A 353 -22.65 -53.35 -9.55
C GLY A 353 -23.48 -52.37 -8.73
N VAL A 354 -23.63 -52.69 -7.44
CA VAL A 354 -24.40 -51.88 -6.48
C VAL A 354 -23.60 -51.59 -5.22
N SER A 355 -23.97 -50.51 -4.53
CA SER A 355 -23.49 -50.22 -3.18
C SER A 355 -24.62 -50.02 -2.19
N ILE A 356 -24.39 -50.50 -0.97
CA ILE A 356 -25.26 -50.35 0.19
C ILE A 356 -24.56 -49.36 1.11
N ILE A 357 -25.22 -48.23 1.35
CA ILE A 357 -24.59 -47.02 1.86
C ILE A 357 -25.26 -46.64 3.16
N PHE A 358 -24.45 -46.49 4.20
CA PHE A 358 -24.84 -45.82 5.44
C PHE A 358 -24.20 -44.44 5.44
N SER A 359 -25.04 -43.40 5.43
CA SER A 359 -24.62 -42.00 5.43
C SER A 359 -25.09 -41.28 6.68
N ASP A 360 -24.39 -40.22 7.06
CA ASP A 360 -24.84 -39.26 8.05
C ASP A 360 -26.21 -38.70 7.66
N ALA A 361 -27.20 -38.82 8.55
CA ALA A 361 -28.56 -38.41 8.29
C ALA A 361 -28.76 -36.89 8.24
N GLU A 362 -27.84 -36.11 8.81
CA GLU A 362 -27.92 -34.64 8.79
C GLU A 362 -27.43 -34.06 7.46
N ILE A 363 -26.54 -34.77 6.77
CA ILE A 363 -25.99 -34.37 5.47
C ILE A 363 -26.94 -34.82 4.37
N ILE A 364 -27.34 -33.89 3.49
CA ILE A 364 -28.26 -34.18 2.39
C ILE A 364 -27.60 -35.21 1.44
N PRO A 365 -28.13 -36.44 1.32
CA PRO A 365 -27.55 -37.47 0.47
C PRO A 365 -27.43 -37.01 -0.98
N ARG A 366 -26.24 -37.22 -1.57
CA ARG A 366 -25.98 -37.06 -3.01
C ARG A 366 -25.16 -38.23 -3.48
N THR A 367 -25.52 -38.80 -4.61
CA THR A 367 -24.82 -39.95 -5.19
C THR A 367 -23.38 -39.62 -5.58
N GLY A 368 -22.47 -40.58 -5.42
CA GLY A 368 -21.11 -40.52 -5.93
C GLY A 368 -20.99 -40.76 -7.44
N GLY A 369 -19.78 -41.12 -7.87
CA GLY A 369 -19.45 -41.39 -9.28
C GLY A 369 -20.07 -42.68 -9.83
N PHE A 370 -20.32 -42.68 -11.14
CA PHE A 370 -20.78 -43.85 -11.90
C PHE A 370 -19.65 -44.84 -12.17
N GLY A 371 -19.94 -45.90 -12.93
CA GLY A 371 -19.00 -46.97 -13.22
C GLY A 371 -18.58 -47.72 -11.95
N GLY A 372 -17.30 -48.10 -11.87
CA GLY A 372 -16.74 -48.82 -10.73
C GLY A 372 -16.74 -48.08 -9.39
N SER A 373 -17.18 -46.82 -9.34
CA SER A 373 -17.38 -46.11 -8.07
C SER A 373 -18.71 -46.46 -7.39
N LEU A 374 -19.56 -47.21 -8.10
CA LEU A 374 -20.82 -47.81 -7.61
C LEU A 374 -21.78 -46.80 -6.98
N GLY A 375 -21.72 -45.54 -7.39
CA GLY A 375 -22.52 -44.47 -6.79
C GLY A 375 -22.13 -44.10 -5.35
N TYR A 376 -21.05 -44.67 -4.80
CA TYR A 376 -20.54 -44.34 -3.45
C TYR A 376 -19.23 -43.57 -3.47
N ALA A 377 -18.23 -44.04 -4.23
CA ALA A 377 -16.91 -43.41 -4.30
C ALA A 377 -16.87 -42.24 -5.31
N PRO A 378 -15.84 -41.38 -5.28
CA PRO A 378 -15.65 -40.34 -6.29
C PRO A 378 -15.21 -40.94 -7.63
N THR A 379 -15.34 -40.16 -8.72
CA THR A 379 -14.65 -40.42 -9.99
C THR A 379 -14.02 -39.12 -10.50
N THR A 380 -12.71 -39.13 -10.78
CA THR A 380 -11.94 -37.94 -11.25
C THR A 380 -11.43 -38.02 -12.67
N SER A 381 -11.58 -39.17 -13.33
CA SER A 381 -11.02 -39.40 -14.68
C SER A 381 -12.06 -39.56 -15.78
N SER A 382 -13.34 -39.57 -15.41
CA SER A 382 -14.47 -39.66 -16.34
C SER A 382 -15.24 -38.34 -16.36
N ASN A 383 -15.84 -38.00 -17.50
CA ASN A 383 -16.70 -36.83 -17.63
C ASN A 383 -18.18 -37.28 -17.45
N PRO A 384 -18.92 -36.80 -16.44
CA PRO A 384 -18.54 -35.76 -15.48
C PRO A 384 -17.70 -36.28 -14.30
N ILE A 385 -16.72 -35.47 -13.88
CA ILE A 385 -16.04 -35.62 -12.59
C ILE A 385 -17.12 -35.50 -11.51
N LYS A 386 -17.19 -36.47 -10.60
CA LYS A 386 -18.17 -36.50 -9.52
C LYS A 386 -17.50 -36.74 -8.18
N PRO A 387 -17.87 -36.01 -7.12
CA PRO A 387 -17.47 -36.34 -5.76
C PRO A 387 -18.04 -37.71 -5.37
N GLY A 388 -17.64 -38.24 -4.21
CA GLY A 388 -18.28 -39.42 -3.66
C GLY A 388 -19.63 -39.07 -3.04
N PHE A 389 -20.26 -40.07 -2.41
CA PHE A 389 -21.58 -39.93 -1.84
C PHE A 389 -21.55 -38.97 -0.65
N ALA A 390 -22.31 -37.89 -0.71
CA ALA A 390 -22.32 -36.85 0.33
C ALA A 390 -22.82 -37.44 1.66
N GLY A 391 -22.05 -37.24 2.73
CA GLY A 391 -22.32 -37.82 4.04
C GLY A 391 -22.07 -39.32 4.13
N GLY A 392 -21.61 -39.97 3.06
CA GLY A 392 -21.34 -41.40 3.05
C GLY A 392 -20.30 -41.78 4.12
N TRP A 393 -20.67 -42.67 5.05
CA TRP A 393 -19.79 -43.09 6.14
C TRP A 393 -19.26 -44.52 5.94
N LEU A 394 -20.09 -45.41 5.39
CA LEU A 394 -19.73 -46.77 5.04
C LEU A 394 -20.43 -47.20 3.75
N GLY A 395 -19.67 -47.72 2.78
CA GLY A 395 -20.20 -48.19 1.50
C GLY A 395 -19.78 -49.62 1.21
N VAL A 396 -20.73 -50.56 1.26
CA VAL A 396 -20.54 -51.98 0.93
C VAL A 396 -20.88 -52.20 -0.54
N GLY A 397 -19.87 -52.42 -1.38
CA GLY A 397 -20.02 -52.64 -2.81
C GLY A 397 -20.07 -54.12 -3.17
N LEU A 398 -21.10 -54.51 -3.94
CA LEU A 398 -21.17 -55.76 -4.68
C LEU A 398 -20.68 -55.47 -6.10
N ASP A 399 -19.41 -55.74 -6.38
CA ASP A 399 -18.66 -55.25 -7.53
C ASP A 399 -18.40 -56.36 -8.55
N GLU A 400 -19.11 -56.33 -9.68
CA GLU A 400 -19.03 -57.36 -10.72
C GLU A 400 -17.81 -57.15 -11.61
N TRP A 401 -17.50 -55.88 -11.90
CA TRP A 401 -16.43 -55.49 -12.82
C TRP A 401 -15.08 -55.40 -12.13
N GLY A 402 -15.03 -54.94 -10.88
CA GLY A 402 -13.84 -55.03 -10.03
C GLY A 402 -13.10 -53.73 -9.77
N ASN A 403 -13.61 -52.58 -10.23
CA ASN A 403 -12.95 -51.29 -10.01
C ASN A 403 -13.27 -50.65 -8.66
N TYR A 404 -14.27 -51.13 -7.92
CA TYR A 404 -14.58 -50.61 -6.59
C TYR A 404 -13.47 -50.91 -5.58
N SER A 405 -12.60 -51.90 -5.81
CA SER A 405 -11.40 -52.14 -4.98
C SER A 405 -10.14 -51.39 -5.43
N ASN A 406 -10.21 -50.67 -6.56
CA ASN A 406 -9.05 -50.08 -7.23
C ASN A 406 -8.77 -48.64 -6.72
N PRO A 407 -7.52 -48.26 -6.40
CA PRO A 407 -7.16 -46.88 -6.02
C PRO A 407 -7.01 -45.94 -7.23
N THR A 408 -7.96 -45.98 -8.17
CA THR A 408 -7.97 -45.15 -9.39
C THR A 408 -9.17 -44.23 -9.41
N GLU A 409 -9.13 -43.21 -10.26
CA GLU A 409 -10.24 -42.25 -10.47
C GLU A 409 -10.62 -41.49 -9.18
N GLY A 410 -9.64 -41.18 -8.32
CA GLY A 410 -9.89 -40.44 -7.08
C GLY A 410 -10.29 -41.30 -5.88
N ARG A 411 -10.48 -42.62 -6.06
CA ARG A 411 -10.60 -43.57 -4.95
C ARG A 411 -9.25 -43.75 -4.25
N VAL A 412 -9.29 -43.90 -2.94
CA VAL A 412 -8.09 -44.00 -2.12
C VAL A 412 -7.90 -45.42 -1.58
N GLY A 413 -6.69 -45.96 -1.69
CA GLY A 413 -6.32 -47.29 -1.18
C GLY A 413 -7.01 -48.47 -1.88
N GLY A 414 -6.66 -49.68 -1.44
CA GLY A 414 -7.22 -50.93 -1.93
C GLY A 414 -6.23 -51.78 -2.72
N PRO A 415 -6.56 -53.06 -2.93
CA PRO A 415 -5.66 -54.05 -3.52
C PRO A 415 -5.59 -54.02 -5.06
N GLY A 416 -6.26 -53.06 -5.70
CA GLY A 416 -6.38 -52.97 -7.16
C GLY A 416 -7.65 -53.63 -7.69
N PHE A 417 -7.65 -53.91 -9.00
CA PHE A 417 -8.79 -54.48 -9.73
C PHE A 417 -9.15 -55.89 -9.26
N ARG A 418 -10.40 -56.11 -8.85
CA ARG A 418 -10.91 -57.41 -8.36
C ARG A 418 -12.32 -57.71 -8.86
N ARG A 419 -12.45 -58.35 -10.03
CA ARG A 419 -13.75 -58.78 -10.59
C ARG A 419 -14.55 -59.63 -9.61
N GLN A 420 -15.87 -59.51 -9.66
CA GLN A 420 -16.81 -60.38 -8.93
C GLN A 420 -16.45 -60.46 -7.45
N ALA A 421 -16.45 -59.34 -6.75
CA ALA A 421 -15.98 -59.21 -5.38
C ALA A 421 -16.94 -58.37 -4.52
N VAL A 422 -16.93 -58.62 -3.22
CA VAL A 422 -17.51 -57.71 -2.23
C VAL A 422 -16.39 -56.89 -1.60
N ALA A 423 -16.57 -55.58 -1.50
CA ALA A 423 -15.60 -54.67 -0.89
C ALA A 423 -16.28 -53.56 -0.10
N ILE A 424 -15.62 -53.09 0.96
CA ILE A 424 -16.12 -52.07 1.87
C ILE A 424 -15.20 -50.85 1.79
N ARG A 425 -15.80 -49.67 1.62
CA ARG A 425 -15.14 -48.37 1.67
C ARG A 425 -15.63 -47.55 2.86
N GLY A 426 -14.71 -46.77 3.43
CA GLY A 426 -14.93 -45.89 4.57
C GLY A 426 -15.46 -44.52 4.16
N SER A 427 -15.45 -43.58 5.10
CA SER A 427 -16.25 -42.35 5.01
C SER A 427 -15.73 -41.31 4.00
N GLU A 428 -16.58 -40.32 3.69
CA GLU A 428 -16.22 -39.11 2.94
C GLU A 428 -14.99 -38.40 3.54
N ALA A 429 -14.96 -38.23 4.87
CA ALA A 429 -13.81 -37.67 5.58
C ALA A 429 -12.52 -38.49 5.39
N ALA A 430 -12.65 -39.80 5.19
CA ALA A 430 -11.55 -40.71 4.86
C ALA A 430 -11.22 -40.74 3.35
N SER A 431 -11.81 -39.86 2.55
CA SER A 431 -11.75 -39.89 1.07
C SER A 431 -12.19 -41.24 0.48
N TYR A 432 -13.23 -41.83 1.06
CA TYR A 432 -13.83 -43.10 0.62
C TYR A 432 -12.82 -44.25 0.53
N ARG A 433 -11.87 -44.27 1.46
CA ARG A 433 -10.75 -45.21 1.48
C ARG A 433 -11.23 -46.66 1.54
N TYR A 434 -10.60 -47.54 0.77
CA TYR A 434 -10.83 -48.99 0.88
C TYR A 434 -10.47 -49.50 2.28
N LEU A 435 -11.36 -50.30 2.88
CA LEU A 435 -11.18 -50.88 4.21
C LEU A 435 -10.85 -52.37 4.12
N VAL A 436 -11.77 -53.17 3.57
CA VAL A 436 -11.69 -54.63 3.51
C VAL A 436 -12.51 -55.15 2.34
N GLY A 437 -12.23 -56.38 1.89
CA GLY A 437 -12.92 -56.98 0.76
C GLY A 437 -12.39 -58.35 0.39
N THR A 438 -13.19 -59.10 -0.34
CA THR A 438 -12.90 -60.46 -0.81
C THR A 438 -11.78 -60.49 -1.86
N ALA A 439 -11.21 -61.68 -2.07
CA ALA A 439 -10.39 -61.95 -3.25
C ALA A 439 -11.24 -61.88 -4.55
N ALA A 440 -10.59 -61.69 -5.70
CA ALA A 440 -11.28 -61.64 -6.98
C ALA A 440 -11.90 -63.01 -7.35
N ASN A 441 -12.98 -62.96 -8.14
CA ASN A 441 -13.71 -64.11 -8.68
C ASN A 441 -14.43 -64.93 -7.60
N LEU A 442 -15.26 -64.27 -6.80
CA LEU A 442 -16.17 -64.95 -5.86
C LEU A 442 -16.98 -66.01 -6.60
N ASN A 443 -17.06 -67.22 -6.03
CA ASN A 443 -17.78 -68.34 -6.61
C ASN A 443 -18.83 -68.88 -5.62
N PRO A 444 -20.12 -68.98 -5.99
CA PRO A 444 -20.71 -68.54 -7.27
C PRO A 444 -20.62 -67.03 -7.54
N LYS A 445 -20.65 -66.63 -8.81
CA LYS A 445 -20.53 -65.23 -9.25
C LYS A 445 -21.63 -64.32 -8.68
N LEU A 446 -21.42 -63.02 -8.73
CA LEU A 446 -22.42 -62.01 -8.37
C LEU A 446 -23.50 -61.86 -9.44
N ASP A 447 -23.18 -62.18 -10.70
CA ASP A 447 -24.03 -61.94 -11.85
C ASP A 447 -24.32 -63.18 -12.73
N VAL A 448 -25.33 -63.05 -13.59
CA VAL A 448 -25.77 -64.06 -14.56
C VAL A 448 -25.79 -63.45 -15.96
N ARG A 449 -25.09 -64.09 -16.91
CA ARG A 449 -24.91 -63.62 -18.29
C ARG A 449 -25.33 -64.70 -19.29
N ARG A 450 -25.54 -64.30 -20.55
CA ARG A 450 -25.78 -65.27 -21.65
C ARG A 450 -24.49 -66.04 -21.92
N THR A 451 -24.57 -67.36 -21.85
CA THR A 451 -23.44 -68.24 -22.18
C THR A 451 -23.66 -68.84 -23.56
N CYS A 452 -22.62 -68.84 -24.40
CA CYS A 452 -22.65 -69.45 -25.73
C CYS A 452 -21.55 -70.51 -25.82
N GLN A 453 -21.85 -71.65 -26.43
CA GLN A 453 -20.84 -72.66 -26.69
C GLN A 453 -19.86 -72.17 -27.77
N TRP A 454 -18.56 -72.39 -27.58
CA TRP A 454 -17.53 -72.01 -28.55
C TRP A 454 -17.72 -72.84 -29.85
N TRP A 455 -17.70 -72.19 -31.03
CA TRP A 455 -18.00 -72.72 -32.38
C TRP A 455 -19.48 -73.00 -32.70
N GLY A 456 -20.29 -71.95 -32.82
CA GLY A 456 -21.58 -72.00 -33.52
C GLY A 456 -22.72 -72.73 -32.80
N GLY A 457 -22.60 -73.00 -31.50
CA GLY A 457 -23.62 -73.67 -30.70
C GLY A 457 -24.58 -72.73 -29.96
N ASN A 458 -25.77 -73.24 -29.65
CA ASN A 458 -26.86 -72.56 -28.93
C ASN A 458 -26.37 -71.73 -27.73
N CYS A 459 -26.80 -70.47 -27.68
CA CYS A 459 -26.65 -69.65 -26.49
C CYS A 459 -27.80 -69.90 -25.51
N SER A 460 -27.51 -69.96 -24.22
CA SER A 460 -28.51 -70.08 -23.16
C SER A 460 -28.41 -68.87 -22.23
N PHE A 461 -29.56 -68.26 -21.94
CA PHE A 461 -29.70 -67.23 -20.93
C PHE A 461 -30.78 -67.69 -19.94
N PRO A 462 -30.41 -68.00 -18.68
CA PRO A 462 -31.35 -68.57 -17.72
C PRO A 462 -32.36 -67.56 -17.15
N GLY A 463 -32.26 -66.28 -17.55
CA GLY A 463 -33.13 -65.20 -17.05
C GLY A 463 -32.47 -64.40 -15.93
N PRO A 464 -33.26 -63.56 -15.24
CA PRO A 464 -32.79 -62.81 -14.08
C PRO A 464 -32.19 -63.74 -13.01
N GLY A 465 -30.99 -63.42 -12.54
CA GLY A 465 -30.27 -64.19 -11.53
C GLY A 465 -29.09 -63.41 -10.96
N PRO A 466 -28.32 -63.98 -10.03
CA PRO A 466 -28.50 -65.31 -9.45
C PRO A 466 -29.53 -65.36 -8.30
N GLY A 467 -29.93 -64.22 -7.73
CA GLY A 467 -30.89 -64.19 -6.61
C GLY A 467 -30.26 -64.64 -5.29
N HIS A 468 -28.97 -64.36 -5.08
CA HIS A 468 -28.32 -64.67 -3.81
C HIS A 468 -28.75 -63.67 -2.74
N ARG A 469 -29.01 -64.17 -1.52
CA ARG A 469 -29.40 -63.32 -0.40
C ARG A 469 -28.17 -62.83 0.35
N TYR A 470 -28.10 -61.53 0.61
CA TYR A 470 -27.02 -60.91 1.37
C TYR A 470 -27.51 -60.44 2.73
N PHE A 471 -26.65 -60.51 3.74
CA PHE A 471 -26.86 -59.97 5.07
C PHE A 471 -25.69 -59.04 5.38
N ILE A 472 -25.98 -57.76 5.61
CA ILE A 472 -24.99 -56.74 5.95
C ILE A 472 -25.31 -56.27 7.36
N THR A 473 -24.48 -56.67 8.33
CA THR A 473 -24.68 -56.34 9.74
C THR A 473 -23.68 -55.26 10.18
N ILE A 474 -24.19 -54.18 10.76
CA ILE A 474 -23.43 -53.14 11.46
C ILE A 474 -23.74 -53.26 12.94
N ASP A 475 -22.70 -53.50 13.74
CA ASP A 475 -22.77 -53.59 15.19
C ASP A 475 -22.00 -52.43 15.83
N SER A 476 -22.74 -51.48 16.37
CA SER A 476 -22.25 -50.28 17.04
C SER A 476 -22.68 -50.26 18.52
N ARG A 477 -22.90 -51.45 19.11
CA ARG A 477 -23.21 -51.60 20.55
C ARG A 477 -22.01 -51.29 21.45
N ASN A 478 -20.80 -51.38 20.90
CA ASN A 478 -19.58 -50.98 21.59
C ASN A 478 -19.25 -49.52 21.26
N ASN A 479 -19.16 -48.66 22.28
CA ASN A 479 -18.89 -47.23 22.07
C ASN A 479 -17.52 -46.93 21.41
N ASN A 480 -16.56 -47.87 21.45
CA ASN A 480 -15.21 -47.68 20.89
C ASN A 480 -14.94 -48.50 19.62
N ALA A 481 -15.92 -49.25 19.11
CA ALA A 481 -15.76 -50.08 17.92
C ALA A 481 -17.08 -50.21 17.18
N VAL A 482 -17.03 -50.05 15.85
CA VAL A 482 -18.19 -50.34 14.99
C VAL A 482 -17.78 -51.48 14.06
N TYR A 483 -18.39 -52.64 14.24
CA TYR A 483 -18.09 -53.81 13.43
C TYR A 483 -19.04 -53.91 12.24
N VAL A 484 -18.51 -54.27 11.08
CA VAL A 484 -19.30 -54.64 9.90
C VAL A 484 -19.01 -56.07 9.50
N ARG A 485 -20.04 -56.81 9.11
CA ARG A 485 -19.95 -58.17 8.58
C ARG A 485 -20.86 -58.32 7.37
N VAL A 486 -20.43 -59.11 6.38
CA VAL A 486 -21.22 -59.45 5.21
C VAL A 486 -21.31 -60.96 5.07
N ASP A 487 -22.52 -61.50 5.21
CA ASP A 487 -22.84 -62.89 4.88
C ASP A 487 -23.66 -62.97 3.59
N ARG A 488 -23.64 -64.15 2.98
CA ARG A 488 -24.35 -64.46 1.75
C ARG A 488 -24.91 -65.87 1.82
N LEU A 489 -26.20 -66.02 1.57
CA LEU A 489 -26.89 -67.29 1.45
C LEU A 489 -27.00 -67.69 -0.02
N VAL A 490 -26.41 -68.82 -0.36
CA VAL A 490 -26.35 -69.37 -1.72
C VAL A 490 -26.94 -70.78 -1.70
N ASN A 491 -28.03 -71.00 -2.44
CA ASN A 491 -28.73 -72.30 -2.49
C ASN A 491 -29.03 -72.88 -1.10
N GLY A 492 -29.43 -72.04 -0.14
CA GLY A 492 -29.73 -72.44 1.24
C GLY A 492 -28.52 -72.59 2.17
N ASN A 493 -27.28 -72.39 1.68
CA ASN A 493 -26.07 -72.45 2.51
C ASN A 493 -25.52 -71.06 2.82
N MET A 494 -25.35 -70.74 4.10
CA MET A 494 -24.79 -69.47 4.55
C MET A 494 -23.27 -69.44 4.39
N GLN A 495 -22.74 -68.35 3.85
CA GLN A 495 -21.32 -68.11 3.64
C GLN A 495 -20.95 -66.73 4.19
N THR A 496 -19.95 -66.67 5.07
CA THR A 496 -19.38 -65.39 5.49
C THR A 496 -18.41 -64.91 4.43
N VAL A 497 -18.75 -63.77 3.81
CA VAL A 497 -18.02 -63.19 2.68
C VAL A 497 -16.99 -62.18 3.19
N ILE A 498 -17.36 -61.38 4.19
CA ILE A 498 -16.47 -60.52 4.97
C ILE A 498 -16.82 -60.75 6.43
N ASP A 499 -15.88 -61.27 7.21
CA ASP A 499 -16.06 -61.48 8.66
C ASP A 499 -16.01 -60.14 9.42
N TRP A 500 -16.33 -60.15 10.71
CA TRP A 500 -16.39 -58.97 11.57
C TRP A 500 -15.15 -58.07 11.44
N PHE A 501 -15.34 -56.91 10.83
CA PHE A 501 -14.30 -55.91 10.61
C PHE A 501 -14.62 -54.64 11.40
N ASN A 502 -13.72 -54.22 12.30
CA ASN A 502 -13.88 -52.96 13.01
C ASN A 502 -13.58 -51.78 12.06
N VAL A 503 -14.62 -51.07 11.64
CA VAL A 503 -14.54 -49.91 10.73
C VAL A 503 -13.64 -48.82 11.34
N LEU A 504 -13.68 -48.64 12.66
CA LEU A 504 -12.91 -47.63 13.39
C LEU A 504 -11.44 -48.00 13.60
N SER A 505 -11.00 -49.21 13.23
CA SER A 505 -9.57 -49.56 13.30
C SER A 505 -8.74 -48.85 12.22
N ASN A 506 -9.38 -48.21 11.23
CA ASN A 506 -8.70 -47.36 10.27
C ASN A 506 -8.54 -45.94 10.84
N PRO A 507 -7.30 -45.43 11.04
CA PRO A 507 -7.06 -44.16 11.71
C PRO A 507 -7.63 -42.93 10.99
N ASN A 508 -7.97 -43.05 9.70
CA ASN A 508 -8.56 -41.96 8.92
C ASN A 508 -10.08 -42.08 8.76
N GLN A 509 -10.70 -43.10 9.33
CA GLN A 509 -12.16 -43.22 9.30
C GLN A 509 -12.79 -42.05 10.06
N GLY A 510 -13.76 -41.38 9.42
CA GLY A 510 -14.51 -40.31 10.07
C GLY A 510 -15.28 -40.82 11.29
N ALA A 511 -15.57 -39.93 12.24
CA ALA A 511 -16.40 -40.25 13.40
C ALA A 511 -17.71 -40.91 12.96
N THR A 512 -18.17 -41.88 13.73
CA THR A 512 -19.48 -42.51 13.51
C THR A 512 -20.56 -41.43 13.60
N PRO A 513 -21.40 -41.25 12.55
CA PRO A 513 -22.54 -40.35 12.60
C PRO A 513 -23.42 -40.66 13.80
N GLU A 514 -24.07 -39.65 14.37
CA GLU A 514 -25.06 -39.88 15.43
C GLU A 514 -26.22 -40.73 14.89
N GLU A 515 -26.57 -40.50 13.62
CA GLU A 515 -27.72 -41.08 12.95
C GLU A 515 -27.39 -41.49 11.52
N PHE A 516 -27.81 -42.69 11.13
CA PHE A 516 -27.64 -43.20 9.78
C PHE A 516 -28.91 -43.11 8.95
N LEU A 517 -28.74 -42.76 7.68
CA LEU A 517 -29.64 -43.09 6.58
C LEU A 517 -29.09 -44.28 5.78
N LEU A 518 -29.99 -45.13 5.29
CA LEU A 518 -29.67 -46.25 4.41
C LEU A 518 -30.02 -45.89 2.96
N SER A 519 -29.04 -45.96 2.06
CA SER A 519 -29.24 -45.80 0.63
C SER A 519 -28.71 -47.00 -0.16
N LEU A 520 -29.36 -47.29 -1.27
CA LEU A 520 -28.94 -48.30 -2.25
C LEU A 520 -28.60 -47.56 -3.55
N ALA A 521 -27.39 -47.72 -4.06
CA ALA A 521 -26.97 -47.11 -5.31
C ALA A 521 -26.61 -48.17 -6.34
N GLY A 522 -27.03 -47.97 -7.59
CA GLY A 522 -26.69 -48.85 -8.71
C GLY A 522 -25.92 -48.10 -9.79
N SER A 523 -24.99 -48.79 -10.43
CA SER A 523 -24.06 -48.16 -11.37
C SER A 523 -23.68 -49.07 -12.53
N THR A 524 -23.56 -48.49 -13.72
CA THR A 524 -23.01 -49.12 -14.92
C THR A 524 -21.94 -48.23 -15.56
N GLY A 525 -21.14 -48.80 -16.46
CA GLY A 525 -20.05 -48.12 -17.14
C GLY A 525 -20.06 -48.46 -18.63
N ALA A 526 -18.90 -48.82 -19.18
CA ALA A 526 -18.79 -49.34 -20.55
C ALA A 526 -19.39 -50.75 -20.71
N SER A 527 -19.39 -51.51 -19.61
CA SER A 527 -20.14 -52.76 -19.46
C SER A 527 -21.37 -52.50 -18.59
N VAL A 528 -22.35 -53.40 -18.65
CA VAL A 528 -23.70 -53.15 -18.12
C VAL A 528 -24.33 -54.42 -17.55
N ASN A 529 -25.22 -54.25 -16.58
CA ASN A 529 -26.19 -55.23 -16.08
C ASN A 529 -27.45 -54.49 -15.58
N ASN A 530 -28.60 -55.18 -15.62
CA ASN A 530 -29.73 -54.80 -14.79
C ASN A 530 -29.40 -55.16 -13.35
N HIS A 531 -29.44 -54.19 -12.45
CA HIS A 531 -29.25 -54.42 -11.01
C HIS A 531 -30.60 -54.36 -10.31
N GLU A 532 -31.00 -55.45 -9.67
CA GLU A 532 -32.32 -55.56 -9.05
C GLU A 532 -32.23 -56.16 -7.65
N ILE A 533 -33.14 -55.72 -6.79
CA ILE A 533 -33.26 -56.12 -5.39
C ILE A 533 -34.68 -56.61 -5.12
N GLU A 534 -34.79 -57.72 -4.39
CA GLU A 534 -36.06 -58.31 -3.94
C GLU A 534 -35.99 -58.65 -2.45
N ASN A 535 -37.16 -58.83 -1.80
CA ASN A 535 -37.28 -59.26 -0.41
C ASN A 535 -36.39 -58.43 0.55
N PHE A 536 -36.45 -57.10 0.41
CA PHE A 536 -35.67 -56.21 1.24
C PHE A 536 -36.16 -56.26 2.69
N LYS A 537 -35.23 -56.34 3.62
CA LYS A 537 -35.50 -56.32 5.05
C LYS A 537 -34.39 -55.58 5.77
N VAL A 538 -34.75 -54.71 6.71
CA VAL A 538 -33.78 -54.08 7.61
C VAL A 538 -34.26 -54.26 9.04
N CYS A 539 -33.42 -54.85 9.88
CA CYS A 539 -33.68 -55.02 11.31
C CYS A 539 -32.74 -54.15 12.13
N ALA A 540 -33.23 -53.51 13.18
CA ALA A 540 -32.42 -52.68 14.06
C ALA A 540 -32.88 -52.77 15.52
N LEU A 541 -31.96 -52.62 16.48
CA LEU A 541 -32.31 -52.42 17.91
C LEU A 541 -32.93 -51.04 18.13
N LYS A 542 -32.48 -50.03 17.38
CA LYS A 542 -33.01 -48.66 17.45
C LYS A 542 -33.34 -48.18 16.05
N SER A 543 -34.56 -47.70 15.81
CA SER A 543 -34.91 -47.05 14.56
C SER A 543 -36.17 -46.21 14.68
N ARG A 544 -36.33 -45.21 13.82
CA ARG A 544 -37.54 -44.37 13.77
C ARG A 544 -37.78 -43.81 12.37
N ASP A 545 -39.01 -43.39 12.09
CA ASP A 545 -39.34 -42.73 10.83
C ASP A 545 -38.59 -41.39 10.72
N VAL A 546 -38.31 -40.94 9.49
CA VAL A 546 -37.59 -39.67 9.23
C VAL A 546 -38.37 -38.43 9.67
N GLY A 547 -39.66 -38.56 9.96
CA GLY A 547 -40.53 -37.44 10.35
C GLY A 547 -40.83 -36.48 9.19
N GLU A 548 -41.28 -35.27 9.52
CA GLU A 548 -41.47 -34.20 8.54
C GLU A 548 -40.08 -33.68 8.10
N GLN A 549 -39.88 -33.53 6.80
CA GLN A 549 -38.61 -33.13 6.20
C GLN A 549 -38.75 -31.84 5.40
N VAL A 550 -37.66 -31.08 5.31
CA VAL A 550 -37.57 -29.96 4.37
C VAL A 550 -37.55 -30.52 2.95
N ASP A 551 -38.37 -30.02 2.04
CA ASP A 551 -38.39 -30.50 0.65
C ASP A 551 -37.11 -30.08 -0.11
N HIS A 552 -36.76 -28.79 -0.03
CA HIS A 552 -35.51 -28.23 -0.55
C HIS A 552 -35.26 -26.82 0.03
N PHE A 553 -34.07 -26.26 -0.21
CA PHE A 553 -33.73 -24.89 0.17
C PHE A 553 -33.62 -23.97 -1.06
N ARG A 554 -34.07 -22.72 -0.88
CA ARG A 554 -34.00 -21.64 -1.88
C ARG A 554 -33.21 -20.46 -1.37
N PHE A 555 -32.33 -19.90 -2.20
CA PHE A 555 -31.58 -18.68 -1.91
C PHE A 555 -31.96 -17.54 -2.87
N THR A 556 -32.16 -16.34 -2.35
CA THR A 556 -32.22 -15.10 -3.14
C THR A 556 -30.93 -14.33 -2.92
N LEU A 557 -30.12 -14.25 -3.97
CA LEU A 557 -28.89 -13.48 -4.06
C LEU A 557 -29.19 -12.04 -4.53
N PRO A 558 -28.32 -11.05 -4.24
CA PRO A 558 -28.50 -9.68 -4.72
C PRO A 558 -28.50 -9.63 -6.26
N SER A 559 -29.14 -8.64 -6.88
CA SER A 559 -29.23 -8.51 -8.34
C SER A 559 -27.92 -8.08 -9.02
N SER A 560 -26.90 -7.71 -8.26
CA SER A 560 -25.59 -7.29 -8.74
C SER A 560 -24.48 -8.05 -8.03
N ASP A 561 -23.28 -8.01 -8.60
CA ASP A 561 -22.07 -8.50 -7.94
C ASP A 561 -21.89 -7.87 -6.54
N GLY A 562 -21.31 -8.65 -5.63
CA GLY A 562 -20.86 -8.16 -4.33
C GLY A 562 -19.59 -7.33 -4.47
N LEU A 563 -19.36 -6.37 -3.57
CA LEU A 563 -18.07 -5.68 -3.48
C LEU A 563 -17.25 -6.29 -2.36
N THR A 564 -15.94 -6.48 -2.54
CA THR A 564 -15.07 -7.03 -1.47
C THR A 564 -15.11 -6.22 -0.17
N CYS A 565 -15.36 -4.91 -0.27
CA CYS A 565 -15.53 -4.05 0.90
C CYS A 565 -16.86 -4.23 1.64
N ASN A 566 -17.89 -4.87 1.06
CA ASN A 566 -19.23 -4.98 1.61
C ASN A 566 -19.67 -6.44 1.85
N ALA A 567 -20.61 -6.62 2.78
CA ALA A 567 -21.37 -7.86 2.86
C ALA A 567 -22.62 -7.76 1.98
N ALA A 568 -22.88 -8.82 1.21
CA ALA A 568 -24.02 -8.99 0.33
C ALA A 568 -25.23 -9.55 1.08
N ASP A 569 -26.41 -8.98 0.85
CA ASP A 569 -27.67 -9.48 1.40
C ASP A 569 -28.12 -10.76 0.70
N VAL A 570 -28.36 -11.82 1.47
CA VAL A 570 -28.84 -13.10 0.96
C VAL A 570 -30.02 -13.55 1.81
N GLN A 571 -31.09 -14.01 1.17
CA GLN A 571 -32.22 -14.63 1.87
C GLN A 571 -32.23 -16.14 1.61
N ILE A 572 -32.46 -16.93 2.65
CA ILE A 572 -32.68 -18.38 2.56
C ILE A 572 -34.14 -18.70 2.90
N GLN A 573 -34.71 -19.68 2.20
CA GLN A 573 -36.03 -20.24 2.44
C GLN A 573 -35.97 -21.77 2.50
N ALA A 574 -36.63 -22.36 3.48
CA ALA A 574 -36.84 -23.80 3.61
C ALA A 574 -38.26 -24.14 3.14
N CYS A 575 -38.36 -24.89 2.03
CA CYS A 575 -39.62 -25.20 1.38
C CYS A 575 -40.23 -26.47 2.00
N ALA A 576 -41.54 -26.46 2.29
CA ALA A 576 -42.26 -27.66 2.73
C ALA A 576 -42.71 -28.54 1.55
N ASN A 577 -42.82 -27.96 0.34
CA ASN A 577 -43.24 -28.66 -0.86
C ASN A 577 -42.39 -28.28 -2.10
N SER A 578 -42.50 -29.07 -3.16
CA SER A 578 -41.67 -28.95 -4.37
C SER A 578 -41.80 -27.61 -5.10
N SER A 579 -42.98 -26.98 -5.06
CA SER A 579 -43.20 -25.66 -5.65
C SER A 579 -42.66 -24.51 -4.79
N CYS A 580 -42.40 -24.79 -3.50
CA CYS A 580 -42.14 -23.82 -2.44
C CYS A 580 -43.28 -22.79 -2.27
N SER A 581 -44.53 -23.20 -2.52
CA SER A 581 -45.70 -22.38 -2.18
C SER A 581 -45.96 -22.35 -0.67
N GLU A 582 -45.40 -23.31 0.06
CA GLU A 582 -45.48 -23.43 1.51
C GLU A 582 -44.05 -23.50 2.08
N LEU A 583 -43.82 -22.74 3.14
CA LEU A 583 -42.56 -22.79 3.90
C LEU A 583 -42.68 -23.80 5.03
N TYR A 584 -41.56 -24.42 5.38
CA TYR A 584 -41.47 -25.33 6.51
C TYR A 584 -41.66 -24.58 7.83
N GLN A 585 -42.61 -25.00 8.66
CA GLN A 585 -43.07 -24.22 9.83
C GLN A 585 -42.30 -24.53 11.12
N GLN A 586 -41.81 -25.76 11.28
CA GLN A 586 -41.10 -26.18 12.50
C GLN A 586 -39.67 -25.58 12.55
N PRO A 587 -39.03 -25.53 13.73
CA PRO A 587 -37.65 -25.10 13.87
C PRO A 587 -36.71 -25.92 12.97
N ILE A 588 -35.82 -25.23 12.25
CA ILE A 588 -34.75 -25.83 11.45
C ILE A 588 -33.43 -25.20 11.82
N THR A 589 -32.41 -26.04 12.01
CA THR A 589 -31.01 -25.63 12.06
C THR A 589 -30.35 -26.07 10.76
N ALA A 590 -29.80 -25.14 9.97
CA ALA A 590 -29.11 -25.45 8.72
C ALA A 590 -27.65 -24.98 8.75
N THR A 591 -26.75 -25.80 8.19
CA THR A 591 -25.34 -25.44 7.99
C THR A 591 -25.14 -25.01 6.55
N LEU A 592 -24.65 -23.79 6.36
CA LEU A 592 -24.50 -23.13 5.07
C LEU A 592 -23.15 -23.42 4.41
N LEU A 593 -23.13 -23.32 3.08
CA LEU A 593 -21.93 -23.22 2.26
C LEU A 593 -21.66 -21.74 1.91
N PRO A 594 -20.40 -21.27 1.95
CA PRO A 594 -19.26 -21.95 2.54
C PRO A 594 -19.42 -22.04 4.08
N ASN A 595 -18.94 -23.15 4.66
CA ASN A 595 -19.00 -23.38 6.11
C ASN A 595 -17.84 -22.65 6.81
N SER A 596 -17.87 -21.32 6.79
CA SER A 596 -16.78 -20.48 7.30
C SER A 596 -17.28 -19.09 7.71
N LEU A 597 -16.52 -18.48 8.64
CA LEU A 597 -16.58 -17.03 8.87
C LEU A 597 -16.01 -16.26 7.66
N PRO A 598 -16.34 -14.96 7.52
CA PRO A 598 -15.82 -14.13 6.43
C PRO A 598 -14.29 -14.19 6.31
N SER A 599 -13.80 -14.37 5.09
CA SER A 599 -12.37 -14.46 4.77
C SER A 599 -12.14 -14.15 3.29
N ALA A 600 -10.91 -14.29 2.80
CA ALA A 600 -10.63 -14.33 1.36
C ALA A 600 -11.40 -15.44 0.62
N GLY A 601 -11.74 -16.56 1.29
CA GLY A 601 -12.51 -17.65 0.72
C GLY A 601 -14.00 -17.34 0.52
N GLY A 602 -14.54 -16.40 1.30
CA GLY A 602 -15.97 -16.18 1.46
C GLY A 602 -16.50 -16.80 2.75
N GLY A 603 -17.55 -16.22 3.32
CA GLY A 603 -18.14 -16.68 4.58
C GLY A 603 -19.34 -15.87 5.02
N TRP A 604 -20.00 -16.34 6.07
CA TRP A 604 -21.24 -15.76 6.58
C TRP A 604 -20.99 -14.95 7.85
N GLN A 605 -21.48 -13.70 7.88
CA GLN A 605 -21.45 -12.93 9.13
C GLN A 605 -22.37 -13.58 10.16
N GLY A 606 -21.88 -13.75 11.39
CA GLY A 606 -22.60 -14.50 12.44
C GLY A 606 -22.42 -16.02 12.37
N GLY A 607 -21.65 -16.53 11.40
CA GLY A 607 -21.38 -17.96 11.23
C GLY A 607 -22.24 -18.64 10.17
N SER A 608 -21.84 -19.85 9.80
CA SER A 608 -22.49 -20.69 8.79
C SER A 608 -23.72 -21.45 9.31
N GLN A 609 -23.98 -21.44 10.62
CA GLN A 609 -25.15 -22.07 11.21
C GLN A 609 -26.31 -21.08 11.27
N VAL A 610 -27.43 -21.41 10.63
CA VAL A 610 -28.64 -20.59 10.65
C VAL A 610 -29.78 -21.36 11.33
N ASN A 611 -30.40 -20.71 12.31
CA ASN A 611 -31.64 -21.20 12.93
C ASN A 611 -32.82 -20.46 12.32
N MET A 612 -33.80 -21.19 11.81
CA MET A 612 -34.99 -20.66 11.17
C MET A 612 -36.24 -21.15 11.90
N THR A 613 -37.21 -20.27 12.06
CA THR A 613 -38.58 -20.59 12.43
C THR A 613 -39.47 -20.04 11.33
N ASN A 614 -40.47 -20.79 10.88
CA ASN A 614 -41.26 -20.47 9.69
C ASN A 614 -40.48 -20.48 8.36
N GLY A 615 -39.31 -21.13 8.32
CA GLY A 615 -38.61 -21.48 7.08
C GLY A 615 -38.03 -20.31 6.29
N ILE A 616 -37.71 -19.17 6.91
CA ILE A 616 -37.06 -18.04 6.24
C ILE A 616 -36.01 -17.37 7.14
N ALA A 617 -34.89 -16.95 6.56
CA ALA A 617 -33.90 -16.10 7.23
C ALA A 617 -33.19 -15.16 6.25
N ASN A 618 -32.75 -14.02 6.77
CA ASN A 618 -31.89 -13.08 6.04
C ASN A 618 -30.47 -13.16 6.61
N LEU A 619 -29.50 -13.22 5.71
CA LEU A 619 -28.11 -13.52 5.96
C LEU A 619 -27.22 -12.50 5.26
N LYS A 620 -25.98 -12.40 5.72
CA LYS A 620 -24.96 -11.54 5.13
C LYS A 620 -23.78 -12.38 4.67
N LEU A 621 -23.58 -12.45 3.37
CA LEU A 621 -22.45 -13.15 2.74
C LEU A 621 -21.32 -12.16 2.47
N ARG A 622 -20.10 -12.48 2.86
CA ARG A 622 -18.95 -11.61 2.66
C ARG A 622 -17.77 -12.38 2.09
N LYS A 623 -17.09 -11.80 1.11
CA LYS A 623 -15.80 -12.27 0.59
C LYS A 623 -14.84 -11.10 0.52
N ASN A 624 -13.69 -11.22 1.19
CA ASN A 624 -12.74 -10.11 1.33
C ASN A 624 -11.72 -10.01 0.18
N SER A 625 -11.81 -10.89 -0.82
CA SER A 625 -11.04 -10.86 -2.06
C SER A 625 -11.94 -11.08 -3.27
N ALA A 626 -11.50 -10.66 -4.45
CA ALA A 626 -12.31 -10.82 -5.67
C ALA A 626 -12.50 -12.30 -6.04
N GLY A 627 -13.64 -12.60 -6.67
CA GLY A 627 -13.98 -13.91 -7.20
C GLY A 627 -15.28 -14.49 -6.65
N ASN A 628 -15.52 -15.75 -6.99
CA ASN A 628 -16.81 -16.40 -6.78
C ASN A 628 -16.96 -17.02 -5.39
N VAL A 629 -18.19 -17.02 -4.86
CA VAL A 629 -18.62 -17.80 -3.69
C VAL A 629 -19.88 -18.59 -4.04
N THR A 630 -19.85 -19.90 -3.83
CA THR A 630 -21.04 -20.75 -3.97
C THR A 630 -21.77 -20.83 -2.63
N VAL A 631 -23.08 -20.57 -2.66
CA VAL A 631 -23.98 -20.69 -1.52
C VAL A 631 -24.84 -21.96 -1.61
N GLY A 632 -25.30 -22.43 -0.47
CA GLY A 632 -26.19 -23.56 -0.37
C GLY A 632 -26.35 -24.02 1.07
N VAL A 633 -27.22 -24.99 1.32
CA VAL A 633 -27.25 -25.75 2.57
C VAL A 633 -26.48 -27.05 2.37
N GLN A 634 -25.54 -27.31 3.28
CA GLN A 634 -24.76 -28.55 3.36
C GLN A 634 -25.51 -29.63 4.15
N SER A 635 -26.02 -29.26 5.33
CA SER A 635 -26.76 -30.13 6.25
C SER A 635 -27.89 -29.37 6.93
N SER A 636 -28.92 -30.08 7.40
CA SER A 636 -29.97 -29.50 8.22
C SER A 636 -30.59 -30.49 9.20
N VAL A 637 -31.12 -29.97 10.30
CA VAL A 637 -31.93 -30.71 11.27
C VAL A 637 -33.25 -29.96 11.45
N PRO A 638 -34.42 -30.54 11.11
CA PRO A 638 -34.59 -31.86 10.49
C PRO A 638 -33.97 -31.92 9.08
N SER A 639 -33.69 -33.14 8.62
CA SER A 639 -33.01 -33.36 7.34
C SER A 639 -33.89 -32.92 6.16
N ALA A 640 -33.25 -32.36 5.13
CA ALA A 640 -33.92 -32.17 3.86
C ALA A 640 -34.08 -33.51 3.14
N LYS A 641 -35.09 -33.60 2.27
CA LYS A 641 -35.35 -34.80 1.48
C LYS A 641 -34.06 -35.20 0.73
N PRO A 642 -33.69 -36.50 0.77
CA PRO A 642 -32.60 -37.05 0.00
C PRO A 642 -32.58 -36.57 -1.44
N PHE A 643 -31.39 -36.22 -1.91
CA PHE A 643 -31.11 -35.75 -3.27
C PHE A 643 -31.76 -34.41 -3.66
N SER A 644 -32.37 -33.69 -2.72
CA SER A 644 -32.86 -32.32 -2.96
C SER A 644 -31.72 -31.39 -3.41
N THR A 645 -32.05 -30.43 -4.28
CA THR A 645 -31.10 -29.45 -4.80
C THR A 645 -31.31 -28.10 -4.16
N ASN A 646 -30.22 -27.45 -3.72
CA ASN A 646 -30.25 -26.03 -3.42
C ASN A 646 -30.56 -25.26 -4.72
N LEU A 647 -31.55 -24.36 -4.67
CA LEU A 647 -31.92 -23.53 -5.81
C LEU A 647 -31.68 -22.07 -5.47
N CYS A 648 -31.13 -21.31 -6.40
CA CYS A 648 -30.82 -19.91 -6.16
C CYS A 648 -31.39 -19.02 -7.26
N ARG A 649 -31.59 -17.74 -6.96
CA ARG A 649 -31.95 -16.72 -7.94
C ARG A 649 -31.19 -15.44 -7.66
N TYR A 650 -31.04 -14.61 -8.68
CA TYR A 650 -30.56 -13.24 -8.59
C TYR A 650 -31.73 -12.27 -8.56
N GLY A 651 -31.91 -11.51 -7.48
CA GLY A 651 -33.02 -10.59 -7.31
C GLY A 651 -34.39 -11.25 -7.58
N SER A 652 -35.10 -10.79 -8.60
CA SER A 652 -36.41 -11.31 -9.02
C SER A 652 -36.36 -12.41 -10.10
N GLY A 653 -35.17 -12.92 -10.43
CA GLY A 653 -34.99 -13.99 -11.43
C GLY A 653 -35.59 -15.34 -11.02
N GLY A 654 -35.52 -16.31 -11.94
CA GLY A 654 -35.97 -17.69 -11.70
C GLY A 654 -35.01 -18.48 -10.80
N TYR A 655 -35.56 -19.41 -10.01
CA TYR A 655 -34.78 -20.32 -9.17
C TYR A 655 -34.14 -21.43 -10.01
N SER A 656 -32.84 -21.63 -9.83
CA SER A 656 -32.03 -22.62 -10.55
C SER A 656 -30.79 -23.00 -9.73
N ALA A 657 -30.35 -24.25 -9.82
CA ALA A 657 -29.13 -24.71 -9.16
C ALA A 657 -27.86 -24.07 -9.76
N GLN A 658 -27.93 -23.59 -11.01
CA GLN A 658 -26.82 -22.91 -11.68
C GLN A 658 -26.60 -21.47 -11.17
N ASN A 659 -27.58 -20.88 -10.48
CA ASN A 659 -27.53 -19.51 -9.98
C ASN A 659 -26.94 -19.40 -8.56
N CYS A 660 -26.38 -20.49 -8.00
CA CYS A 660 -25.95 -20.54 -6.61
C CYS A 660 -24.54 -19.99 -6.35
N THR A 661 -23.98 -19.22 -7.27
CA THR A 661 -22.61 -18.69 -7.15
C THR A 661 -22.62 -17.19 -7.33
N LEU A 662 -22.30 -16.39 -6.30
CA LEU A 662 -22.20 -14.93 -6.34
C LEU A 662 -20.75 -14.49 -6.63
N ASN A 663 -20.56 -13.57 -7.58
CA ASN A 663 -19.27 -12.94 -7.86
C ASN A 663 -19.04 -11.73 -6.94
N PHE A 664 -17.83 -11.62 -6.38
CA PHE A 664 -17.36 -10.42 -5.68
C PHE A 664 -16.28 -9.70 -6.49
N VAL A 665 -16.44 -8.41 -6.70
CA VAL A 665 -15.51 -7.56 -7.45
C VAL A 665 -14.63 -6.72 -6.51
N ASP A 666 -13.41 -6.44 -6.97
CA ASP A 666 -12.37 -5.79 -6.17
C ASP A 666 -12.71 -4.33 -5.81
N SER A 667 -12.29 -3.91 -4.62
CA SER A 667 -12.59 -2.59 -4.05
C SER A 667 -11.28 -1.90 -3.65
N GLY A 668 -11.28 -0.57 -3.63
CA GLY A 668 -10.12 0.23 -3.31
C GLY A 668 -10.48 1.64 -2.87
N PHE A 669 -9.47 2.52 -2.85
CA PHE A 669 -9.64 3.92 -2.56
C PHE A 669 -9.33 4.78 -3.79
N ILE A 670 -10.14 5.82 -4.00
CA ILE A 670 -9.77 6.98 -4.81
C ILE A 670 -9.22 8.03 -3.87
N LEU A 671 -8.01 8.52 -4.14
CA LEU A 671 -7.38 9.62 -3.43
C LEU A 671 -7.27 10.79 -4.39
N ASP A 672 -7.58 11.98 -3.89
CA ASP A 672 -7.42 13.23 -4.64
C ASP A 672 -6.76 14.27 -3.73
N VAL A 673 -5.60 14.78 -4.14
CA VAL A 673 -4.81 15.74 -3.38
C VAL A 673 -4.37 16.85 -4.34
N PRO A 674 -4.82 18.11 -4.12
CA PRO A 674 -4.42 19.23 -4.96
C PRO A 674 -2.92 19.48 -4.96
N ASN A 675 -2.41 20.02 -6.07
CA ASN A 675 -1.11 20.66 -6.12
C ASN A 675 -1.12 21.92 -5.23
N SER A 676 0.03 22.31 -4.69
CA SER A 676 0.12 23.49 -3.81
C SER A 676 1.55 24.02 -3.72
N TYR A 677 1.75 25.14 -3.04
CA TYR A 677 3.11 25.55 -2.68
C TYR A 677 3.71 24.60 -1.65
N ALA A 678 5.04 24.51 -1.65
CA ALA A 678 5.82 23.86 -0.61
C ALA A 678 5.51 24.52 0.75
N ASN A 679 5.41 23.70 1.80
CA ASN A 679 5.02 24.10 3.17
C ASN A 679 3.54 24.53 3.34
N GLN A 680 2.76 24.56 2.25
CA GLN A 680 1.32 24.81 2.32
C GLN A 680 0.54 23.53 2.66
N SER A 681 -0.47 23.67 3.51
CA SER A 681 -1.40 22.60 3.88
C SER A 681 -2.65 22.67 3.00
N VAL A 682 -3.04 21.57 2.36
CA VAL A 682 -4.24 21.52 1.50
C VAL A 682 -5.17 20.39 1.90
N THR A 683 -6.47 20.57 1.64
CA THR A 683 -7.46 19.52 1.86
C THR A 683 -7.56 18.63 0.63
N GLY A 684 -7.23 17.35 0.77
CA GLY A 684 -7.54 16.28 -0.17
C GLY A 684 -8.74 15.44 0.27
N THR A 685 -9.13 14.49 -0.57
CA THR A 685 -10.23 13.55 -0.29
C THR A 685 -9.79 12.11 -0.49
N ILE A 686 -10.44 11.19 0.23
CA ILE A 686 -10.30 9.76 0.05
C ILE A 686 -11.68 9.10 0.09
N LYS A 687 -11.95 8.23 -0.88
CA LYS A 687 -13.27 7.61 -1.07
C LYS A 687 -13.17 6.12 -1.35
N ALA A 688 -13.95 5.30 -0.62
CA ALA A 688 -13.97 3.85 -0.77
C ALA A 688 -14.96 3.40 -1.85
N VAL A 689 -14.46 2.76 -2.90
CA VAL A 689 -15.23 2.42 -4.10
C VAL A 689 -14.83 1.06 -4.68
N ARG A 690 -15.61 0.56 -5.64
CA ARG A 690 -15.16 -0.49 -6.55
C ARG A 690 -14.00 0.01 -7.41
N LYS A 691 -12.96 -0.80 -7.58
CA LYS A 691 -11.67 -0.39 -8.15
C LYS A 691 -11.73 0.02 -9.63
N ASP A 692 -12.56 -0.65 -10.44
CA ASP A 692 -12.77 -0.39 -11.87
C ASP A 692 -14.04 0.43 -12.15
N ASN A 693 -14.82 0.80 -11.13
CA ASN A 693 -16.01 1.65 -11.29
C ASN A 693 -16.27 2.51 -10.04
N ALA A 694 -15.81 3.76 -10.09
CA ALA A 694 -15.92 4.74 -9.01
C ALA A 694 -17.37 5.07 -8.58
N SER A 695 -18.39 4.78 -9.40
CA SER A 695 -19.78 5.04 -9.06
C SER A 695 -20.35 4.02 -8.06
N GLN A 696 -19.72 2.85 -7.93
CA GLN A 696 -20.14 1.81 -6.98
C GLN A 696 -19.40 1.99 -5.65
N LEU A 697 -20.13 2.46 -4.65
CA LEU A 697 -19.58 2.83 -3.34
C LEU A 697 -19.52 1.62 -2.41
N CYS A 698 -18.53 1.60 -1.53
CA CYS A 698 -18.39 0.62 -0.44
C CYS A 698 -19.39 0.84 0.71
N LEU A 699 -20.68 0.98 0.38
CA LEU A 699 -21.77 1.17 1.33
C LEU A 699 -22.54 -0.15 1.54
N PRO A 700 -22.95 -0.47 2.78
CA PRO A 700 -22.93 0.39 3.96
C PRO A 700 -21.61 0.38 4.76
N SER A 701 -20.61 -0.44 4.42
CA SER A 701 -19.41 -0.67 5.26
C SER A 701 -18.58 0.59 5.56
N PHE A 702 -18.65 1.62 4.70
CA PHE A 702 -18.00 2.92 4.89
C PHE A 702 -18.95 4.07 5.24
N LYS A 703 -20.23 3.80 5.50
CA LYS A 703 -21.22 4.83 5.81
C LYS A 703 -21.12 5.30 7.26
N ASN A 704 -20.72 6.54 7.51
CA ASN A 704 -20.68 7.15 8.85
C ASN A 704 -19.84 6.33 9.86
N VAL A 705 -18.68 5.84 9.42
CA VAL A 705 -17.77 5.02 10.24
C VAL A 705 -16.39 5.63 10.35
N GLN A 706 -15.67 5.26 11.41
CA GLN A 706 -14.25 5.52 11.56
C GLN A 706 -13.45 4.30 11.09
N LYS A 707 -12.43 4.53 10.26
CA LYS A 707 -11.50 3.47 9.85
C LYS A 707 -10.04 3.96 9.94
N PRO A 708 -9.12 3.14 10.49
CA PRO A 708 -7.69 3.45 10.46
C PRO A 708 -7.11 3.13 9.08
N VAL A 709 -6.82 4.15 8.29
CA VAL A 709 -6.19 4.00 6.97
C VAL A 709 -4.70 4.31 7.10
N SER A 710 -3.85 3.36 6.73
CA SER A 710 -2.40 3.56 6.74
C SER A 710 -1.95 4.32 5.50
N PHE A 711 -1.21 5.41 5.70
CA PHE A 711 -0.65 6.22 4.62
C PHE A 711 0.87 6.12 4.58
N TRP A 712 1.44 6.27 3.38
CA TRP A 712 2.86 6.47 3.14
C TRP A 712 3.05 7.30 1.88
N SER A 713 4.20 7.93 1.72
CA SER A 713 4.51 8.76 0.55
C SER A 713 5.80 8.33 -0.13
N ASP A 714 5.77 8.18 -1.44
CA ASP A 714 6.97 7.99 -2.25
C ASP A 714 7.37 9.33 -2.89
N TYR A 715 8.65 9.67 -2.82
CA TYR A 715 9.16 10.87 -3.46
C TYR A 715 9.57 10.52 -4.90
N LEU A 716 8.93 11.12 -5.90
CA LEU A 716 9.06 10.70 -7.30
C LEU A 716 10.11 11.52 -8.06
N SER A 717 10.07 12.85 -7.94
CA SER A 717 10.99 13.73 -8.66
C SER A 717 11.20 15.06 -7.93
N PRO A 718 12.46 15.52 -7.81
CA PRO A 718 13.71 14.87 -8.23
C PRO A 718 14.05 13.63 -7.37
N ASN A 719 14.76 12.64 -7.92
CA ASN A 719 15.09 11.39 -7.23
C ASN A 719 16.58 11.26 -6.88
N GLY A 720 16.97 11.77 -5.70
CA GLY A 720 18.35 11.68 -5.21
C GLY A 720 19.31 12.72 -5.80
N GLY A 721 20.60 12.61 -5.48
CA GLY A 721 21.63 13.60 -5.81
C GLY A 721 22.22 14.30 -4.59
N GLN A 722 23.37 14.97 -4.76
CA GLN A 722 23.95 15.80 -3.71
C GLN A 722 23.02 16.98 -3.41
N GLY A 723 22.72 17.24 -2.14
CA GLY A 723 21.80 18.29 -1.70
C GLY A 723 20.32 17.90 -1.61
N PHE A 724 19.93 16.71 -2.10
CA PHE A 724 18.56 16.20 -1.97
C PHE A 724 18.21 15.82 -0.53
N ARG A 725 16.98 16.15 -0.07
CA ARG A 725 16.47 15.73 1.23
C ARG A 725 14.97 15.40 1.18
N ALA A 726 14.63 14.11 1.19
CA ALA A 726 13.24 13.69 1.37
C ALA A 726 12.77 13.93 2.81
N LEU A 727 11.60 14.55 2.98
CA LEU A 727 10.93 14.69 4.26
C LEU A 727 9.66 13.84 4.30
N SER A 728 9.07 13.68 5.48
CA SER A 728 7.76 13.03 5.58
C SER A 728 6.64 13.96 5.13
N VAL A 729 5.68 13.40 4.40
CA VAL A 729 4.37 14.04 4.19
C VAL A 729 3.57 13.99 5.49
N GLY A 730 2.86 15.06 5.81
CA GLY A 730 1.89 15.09 6.89
C GLY A 730 0.48 14.78 6.37
N VAL A 731 -0.23 13.85 6.99
CA VAL A 731 -1.66 13.57 6.74
C VAL A 731 -2.43 13.75 8.05
N ASN A 732 -3.32 14.73 8.13
CA ASN A 732 -3.99 15.14 9.38
C ASN A 732 -3.01 15.32 10.55
N SER A 733 -1.87 15.98 10.28
CA SER A 733 -0.76 16.21 11.22
C SER A 733 0.04 14.95 11.63
N VAL A 734 -0.25 13.78 11.06
CA VAL A 734 0.56 12.57 11.24
C VAL A 734 1.64 12.50 10.16
N ALA A 735 2.91 12.46 10.57
CA ALA A 735 4.03 12.23 9.65
C ALA A 735 4.00 10.79 9.14
N VAL A 736 3.83 10.61 7.82
CA VAL A 736 3.76 9.28 7.21
C VAL A 736 5.14 8.81 6.76
N GLY A 737 5.33 7.49 6.73
CA GLY A 737 6.60 6.88 6.31
C GLY A 737 6.87 7.03 4.82
N PRO A 738 8.13 6.88 4.39
CA PRO A 738 8.54 7.00 2.99
C PRO A 738 8.29 5.72 2.14
N SER A 739 7.65 4.69 2.71
CA SER A 739 7.42 3.41 2.01
C SER A 739 6.27 2.63 2.65
N SER A 740 5.75 1.62 1.96
CA SER A 740 4.68 0.74 2.46
C SER A 740 5.01 0.01 3.76
N ASN A 741 6.30 -0.23 4.04
CA ASN A 741 6.77 -0.95 5.24
C ASN A 741 6.75 -0.05 6.49
N THR A 742 6.74 1.27 6.29
CA THR A 742 6.72 2.28 7.35
C THR A 742 5.42 3.09 7.33
N ALA A 743 4.37 2.57 6.69
CA ALA A 743 3.07 3.22 6.58
C ALA A 743 2.46 3.49 7.98
N ALA A 744 1.95 4.70 8.17
CA ALA A 744 1.42 5.16 9.45
C ALA A 744 -0.12 5.22 9.42
N PRO A 745 -0.83 4.64 10.41
CA PRO A 745 -2.29 4.68 10.47
C PRO A 745 -2.80 6.09 10.81
N VAL A 746 -3.78 6.57 10.04
CA VAL A 746 -4.55 7.78 10.31
C VAL A 746 -6.02 7.40 10.41
N VAL A 747 -6.67 7.76 11.52
CA VAL A 747 -8.10 7.49 11.71
C VAL A 747 -8.91 8.49 10.90
N LEU A 748 -9.70 8.00 9.95
CA LEU A 748 -10.53 8.81 9.08
C LEU A 748 -12.01 8.64 9.41
N ASN A 749 -12.74 9.75 9.37
CA ASN A 749 -14.20 9.78 9.51
C ASN A 749 -14.84 9.76 8.11
N PHE A 750 -15.34 8.60 7.68
CA PHE A 750 -16.05 8.48 6.41
C PHE A 750 -17.51 8.92 6.58
N ASN A 751 -17.97 9.80 5.69
CA ASN A 751 -19.33 10.35 5.71
C ASN A 751 -20.38 9.36 5.12
N GLN A 752 -21.60 9.84 4.89
CA GLN A 752 -22.69 9.01 4.35
C GLN A 752 -22.43 8.42 2.95
N ASN A 753 -21.48 8.99 2.22
CA ASN A 753 -21.09 8.59 0.86
C ASN A 753 -19.80 7.76 0.84
N GLY A 754 -19.25 7.37 2.00
CA GLY A 754 -18.00 6.63 2.07
C GLY A 754 -16.78 7.47 1.68
N GLU A 755 -16.82 8.78 1.94
CA GLU A 755 -15.77 9.75 1.64
C GLU A 755 -15.28 10.44 2.92
N ALA A 756 -13.98 10.70 3.01
CA ALA A 756 -13.34 11.43 4.12
C ALA A 756 -12.39 12.51 3.58
N SER A 757 -12.30 13.64 4.28
CA SER A 757 -11.31 14.68 3.99
C SER A 757 -10.01 14.41 4.73
N ILE A 758 -8.88 14.69 4.08
CA ILE A 758 -7.54 14.60 4.65
C ILE A 758 -6.81 15.93 4.45
N ASN A 759 -6.15 16.45 5.47
CA ASN A 759 -5.28 17.61 5.32
C ASN A 759 -3.86 17.11 5.03
N VAL A 760 -3.30 17.49 3.88
CA VAL A 760 -2.00 17.04 3.38
C VAL A 760 -1.02 18.20 3.35
N SER A 761 0.11 18.07 4.03
CA SER A 761 1.18 19.06 4.05
C SER A 761 2.53 18.43 3.70
N TYR A 762 3.35 19.17 2.97
CA TYR A 762 4.71 18.76 2.64
C TYR A 762 5.63 19.97 2.50
N ARG A 763 6.75 19.98 3.20
CA ARG A 763 7.61 21.17 3.38
C ARG A 763 8.47 21.51 2.16
N GLU A 764 8.87 20.52 1.37
CA GLU A 764 9.79 20.70 0.24
C GLU A 764 9.05 20.79 -1.11
N ALA A 765 9.72 21.30 -2.15
CA ALA A 765 9.21 21.23 -3.52
C ALA A 765 9.35 19.80 -4.09
N GLY A 766 8.69 19.49 -5.22
CA GLY A 766 8.82 18.22 -5.95
C GLY A 766 7.51 17.48 -6.19
N SER A 767 7.58 16.36 -6.92
CA SER A 767 6.46 15.45 -7.19
C SER A 767 6.50 14.27 -6.22
N LEU A 768 5.37 13.99 -5.58
CA LEU A 768 5.21 12.90 -4.60
C LEU A 768 4.00 12.05 -4.95
N ALA A 769 4.06 10.76 -4.62
CA ALA A 769 2.88 9.89 -4.56
C ALA A 769 2.43 9.74 -3.11
N LEU A 770 1.15 9.98 -2.82
CA LEU A 770 0.51 9.58 -1.57
C LEU A 770 -0.23 8.27 -1.78
N ASN A 771 0.03 7.30 -0.92
CA ASN A 771 -0.60 6.00 -0.95
C ASN A 771 -1.41 5.76 0.32
N ALA A 772 -2.49 5.00 0.19
CA ALA A 772 -3.33 4.57 1.30
C ALA A 772 -3.56 3.06 1.25
N ARG A 773 -3.60 2.43 2.43
CA ARG A 773 -4.00 1.04 2.62
C ARG A 773 -4.86 0.91 3.86
N LEU A 774 -6.01 0.25 3.71
CA LEU A 774 -6.75 -0.32 4.83
C LEU A 774 -6.54 -1.82 4.83
N THR A 775 -6.08 -2.36 5.96
CA THR A 775 -6.09 -3.79 6.24
C THR A 775 -7.26 -4.07 7.17
N GLY A 776 -8.24 -4.82 6.70
CA GLY A 776 -9.43 -5.15 7.48
C GLY A 776 -9.12 -6.13 8.63
N SER A 777 -9.99 -6.12 9.63
CA SER A 777 -9.94 -7.01 10.79
C SER A 777 -11.34 -7.53 11.14
N GLY A 778 -11.44 -8.57 11.97
CA GLY A 778 -12.72 -9.22 12.28
C GLY A 778 -13.37 -9.80 11.02
N ASP A 779 -14.61 -9.44 10.73
CA ASP A 779 -15.31 -9.84 9.49
C ASP A 779 -14.62 -9.33 8.20
N GLU A 780 -13.79 -8.29 8.31
CA GLU A 780 -13.01 -7.75 7.21
C GLU A 780 -11.61 -8.35 7.15
N GLN A 781 -11.31 -9.40 7.93
CA GLN A 781 -10.03 -10.10 7.88
C GLN A 781 -9.67 -10.50 6.44
N ASP A 782 -8.44 -10.23 6.02
CA ASP A 782 -7.93 -10.41 4.65
C ASP A 782 -8.44 -9.38 3.62
N LEU A 783 -9.30 -8.42 4.01
CA LEU A 783 -9.66 -7.30 3.15
C LEU A 783 -8.47 -6.35 3.04
N GLN A 784 -8.10 -6.02 1.82
CA GLN A 784 -7.11 -5.00 1.55
C GLN A 784 -7.65 -3.97 0.56
N LEU A 785 -7.94 -2.77 1.04
CA LEU A 785 -8.26 -1.64 0.16
C LEU A 785 -7.01 -0.80 -0.03
N THR A 786 -6.68 -0.48 -1.28
CA THR A 786 -5.53 0.34 -1.64
C THR A 786 -5.96 1.48 -2.55
N GLY A 787 -5.23 2.58 -2.48
CA GLY A 787 -5.38 3.71 -3.41
C GLY A 787 -4.12 4.57 -3.41
N GLN A 788 -3.91 5.30 -4.49
CA GLN A 788 -2.74 6.16 -4.68
C GLN A 788 -3.14 7.39 -5.48
N THR A 789 -2.46 8.50 -5.22
CA THR A 789 -2.52 9.72 -6.04
C THR A 789 -1.15 10.39 -6.10
N THR A 790 -0.94 11.27 -7.06
CA THR A 790 0.29 12.05 -7.21
C THR A 790 -0.01 13.54 -7.11
N PHE A 791 0.85 14.28 -6.44
CA PHE A 791 0.72 15.73 -6.29
C PHE A 791 2.08 16.41 -6.35
N ILE A 792 2.08 17.68 -6.75
CA ILE A 792 3.28 18.50 -6.89
C ILE A 792 3.28 19.61 -5.83
N ARG A 793 4.46 19.86 -5.26
CA ARG A 793 4.76 21.03 -4.43
C ARG A 793 5.70 21.98 -5.16
N VAL A 794 5.27 23.22 -5.30
CA VAL A 794 5.98 24.28 -6.04
C VAL A 794 6.66 25.23 -5.04
N PRO A 795 7.88 25.74 -5.28
CA PRO A 795 8.40 26.83 -4.47
C PRO A 795 7.48 28.05 -4.55
N ARG A 796 7.45 28.86 -3.49
CA ARG A 796 6.71 30.11 -3.49
C ARG A 796 7.43 31.20 -4.28
N ALA A 797 8.75 31.31 -4.08
CA ALA A 797 9.55 32.33 -4.74
C ALA A 797 10.99 31.88 -4.99
N LEU A 798 11.64 32.56 -5.94
CA LEU A 798 13.09 32.57 -6.13
C LEU A 798 13.63 33.92 -5.65
N VAL A 799 14.60 33.87 -4.73
CA VAL A 799 15.17 35.06 -4.08
C VAL A 799 16.63 35.17 -4.46
N LEU A 800 17.01 36.32 -5.02
CA LEU A 800 18.35 36.59 -5.51
C LEU A 800 19.13 37.48 -4.51
N SER A 801 20.43 37.24 -4.40
CA SER A 801 21.37 38.13 -3.71
C SER A 801 22.71 38.15 -4.44
N ALA A 802 23.45 39.25 -4.35
CA ALA A 802 24.76 39.38 -4.99
C ALA A 802 25.86 39.62 -3.96
N THR A 803 26.98 38.92 -4.14
CA THR A 803 28.20 39.11 -3.35
C THR A 803 29.38 39.29 -4.31
N SER A 804 30.22 40.28 -4.04
CA SER A 804 31.43 40.54 -4.84
C SER A 804 32.40 39.36 -4.79
N TYR A 805 33.42 39.39 -5.64
CA TYR A 805 34.52 38.42 -5.61
C TYR A 805 35.16 38.28 -4.22
N TYR A 806 35.19 39.37 -3.43
CA TYR A 806 35.74 39.41 -2.08
C TYR A 806 34.74 39.02 -0.98
N GLY A 807 33.52 38.59 -1.34
CA GLY A 807 32.50 38.15 -0.38
C GLY A 807 31.74 39.29 0.31
N VAL A 808 31.84 40.52 -0.20
CA VAL A 808 31.11 41.68 0.34
C VAL A 808 29.73 41.78 -0.33
N SER A 809 28.68 42.03 0.46
CA SER A 809 27.34 42.33 -0.05
C SER A 809 27.36 43.60 -0.90
N GLY A 810 26.72 43.56 -2.07
CA GLY A 810 26.70 44.69 -2.98
C GLY A 810 25.55 45.66 -2.78
N ALA A 811 24.74 45.57 -1.72
CA ALA A 811 23.57 46.42 -1.58
C ALA A 811 23.92 47.92 -1.68
N CYS A 812 23.26 48.63 -2.59
CA CYS A 812 23.46 50.05 -2.86
C CYS A 812 22.11 50.80 -2.79
N PRO A 813 21.54 51.00 -1.58
CA PRO A 813 20.18 51.55 -1.44
C PRO A 813 20.01 52.96 -2.05
N ASN A 814 21.07 53.77 -2.07
CA ASN A 814 21.05 55.11 -2.65
C ASN A 814 21.07 55.10 -4.18
N ALA A 815 21.52 53.99 -4.79
CA ALA A 815 21.63 53.81 -6.23
C ALA A 815 22.38 54.95 -6.95
N ASP A 816 23.50 55.41 -6.39
CA ASP A 816 24.28 56.52 -6.94
C ASP A 816 25.79 56.37 -6.67
N ILE A 817 26.56 57.42 -6.99
CA ILE A 817 28.02 57.45 -6.84
C ILE A 817 28.50 57.35 -5.38
N SER A 818 27.61 57.54 -4.39
CA SER A 818 27.95 57.41 -2.96
C SER A 818 28.12 55.95 -2.53
N CYS A 819 27.66 55.01 -3.35
CA CYS A 819 27.83 53.59 -3.07
C CYS A 819 29.28 53.12 -3.22
N ASP A 820 29.65 52.18 -2.37
CA ASP A 820 30.95 51.51 -2.43
C ASP A 820 31.15 50.80 -3.77
N ILE A 821 32.41 50.73 -4.20
CA ILE A 821 32.83 50.00 -5.39
C ILE A 821 32.55 48.51 -5.15
N PHE A 822 31.69 47.92 -5.98
CA PHE A 822 31.31 46.52 -5.85
C PHE A 822 32.15 45.60 -6.73
N ALA A 823 32.35 46.00 -7.99
CA ALA A 823 33.13 45.28 -8.99
C ALA A 823 33.53 46.22 -10.13
N ARG A 824 34.48 45.82 -10.95
CA ARG A 824 34.72 46.45 -12.25
C ARG A 824 33.73 45.91 -13.29
N ALA A 825 33.45 46.69 -14.33
CA ALA A 825 32.72 46.21 -15.49
C ALA A 825 33.42 44.96 -16.08
N ASP A 826 32.65 43.93 -16.42
CA ASP A 826 33.08 42.57 -16.79
C ASP A 826 33.87 41.77 -15.74
N GLU A 827 33.95 42.23 -14.49
CA GLU A 827 34.49 41.44 -13.38
C GLU A 827 33.42 40.49 -12.82
N ASN A 828 33.84 39.26 -12.51
CA ASN A 828 32.95 38.23 -11.99
C ASN A 828 32.54 38.51 -10.53
N PHE A 829 31.26 38.36 -10.24
CA PHE A 829 30.68 38.33 -8.89
C PHE A 829 29.77 37.10 -8.74
N ASN A 830 29.40 36.77 -7.51
CA ASN A 830 28.52 35.64 -7.22
C ASN A 830 27.07 36.12 -7.10
N LEU A 831 26.20 35.66 -7.99
CA LEU A 831 24.76 35.80 -7.91
C LEU A 831 24.19 34.53 -7.27
N ASN A 832 23.69 34.64 -6.04
CA ASN A 832 23.14 33.53 -5.27
C ASN A 832 21.62 33.53 -5.38
N ILE A 833 21.04 32.37 -5.70
CA ILE A 833 19.62 32.22 -5.96
C ILE A 833 19.10 31.08 -5.09
N LYS A 834 18.16 31.39 -4.18
CA LYS A 834 17.51 30.40 -3.30
C LYS A 834 16.03 30.25 -3.67
N ALA A 835 15.54 29.02 -3.64
CA ALA A 835 14.10 28.76 -3.68
C ALA A 835 13.55 28.72 -2.25
N VAL A 836 12.37 29.32 -2.04
CA VAL A 836 11.75 29.38 -0.72
C VAL A 836 10.32 28.84 -0.72
N ALA A 837 9.89 28.32 0.42
CA ALA A 837 8.55 27.79 0.65
C ALA A 837 7.54 28.90 0.97
N GLU A 838 6.26 28.54 0.97
CA GLU A 838 5.18 29.40 1.46
C GLU A 838 5.35 29.68 2.95
N ALA A 839 5.25 30.96 3.33
CA ALA A 839 5.21 31.37 4.73
C ALA A 839 3.82 31.11 5.33
N PRO A 840 3.70 30.78 6.63
CA PRO A 840 2.39 30.62 7.27
C PRO A 840 1.51 31.89 7.21
N ILE A 841 2.14 33.06 7.16
CA ILE A 841 1.53 34.37 6.94
C ILE A 841 2.37 35.04 5.86
N GLU A 842 1.78 35.30 4.70
CA GLU A 842 2.45 35.97 3.59
C GLU A 842 2.50 37.49 3.82
N ASP A 843 3.71 38.04 3.85
CA ASP A 843 3.98 39.48 3.97
C ASP A 843 4.58 40.07 2.67
N ASN A 844 4.76 39.25 1.63
CA ASN A 844 5.46 39.54 0.38
C ASN A 844 6.96 39.83 0.54
N ASP A 845 7.56 39.54 1.71
CA ASP A 845 9.01 39.53 1.92
C ASP A 845 9.54 38.09 1.89
N PHE A 846 9.84 37.62 0.69
CA PHE A 846 10.36 36.27 0.48
C PHE A 846 11.76 36.03 1.07
N THR A 847 12.46 37.09 1.50
CA THR A 847 13.85 36.96 1.97
C THR A 847 13.94 36.21 3.30
N ASN A 848 12.87 36.25 4.11
CA ASN A 848 12.77 35.61 5.42
C ASN A 848 12.13 34.19 5.37
N ASN A 849 11.60 33.78 4.21
CA ASN A 849 10.95 32.49 4.05
C ASN A 849 11.91 31.30 4.18
N LEU A 850 11.36 30.15 4.58
CA LEU A 850 12.09 28.89 4.69
C LEU A 850 12.63 28.44 3.33
N VAL A 851 13.91 28.06 3.29
CA VAL A 851 14.55 27.53 2.08
C VAL A 851 14.01 26.12 1.74
N VAL A 852 13.71 25.88 0.45
CA VAL A 852 13.47 24.54 -0.10
C VAL A 852 14.73 24.04 -0.81
N THR A 853 15.13 22.82 -0.51
CA THR A 853 16.37 22.22 -1.03
C THR A 853 16.15 21.32 -2.24
N ASN A 854 14.92 20.86 -2.45
CA ASN A 854 14.62 19.88 -3.51
C ASN A 854 14.10 20.52 -4.80
N TYR A 855 14.08 21.85 -4.90
CA TYR A 855 13.75 22.49 -6.16
C TYR A 855 14.90 22.31 -7.15
N GLN A 856 14.57 21.82 -8.34
CA GLN A 856 15.52 21.66 -9.43
C GLN A 856 14.82 22.01 -10.73
N GLN A 857 15.41 22.91 -11.51
CA GLN A 857 14.84 23.33 -12.79
C GLN A 857 15.93 23.92 -13.69
N ALA A 858 15.94 23.53 -14.96
CA ALA A 858 16.91 23.98 -15.96
C ALA A 858 16.42 25.21 -16.74
N ASN A 859 17.37 25.89 -17.39
CA ASN A 859 17.15 26.97 -18.36
C ASN A 859 16.29 28.14 -17.82
N ILE A 860 16.58 28.62 -16.60
CA ILE A 860 15.92 29.80 -16.04
C ILE A 860 16.65 31.05 -16.54
N GLU A 861 15.96 31.88 -17.31
CA GLU A 861 16.52 33.09 -17.91
C GLU A 861 16.78 34.19 -16.86
N LEU A 862 18.01 34.69 -16.83
CA LEU A 862 18.47 35.80 -15.99
C LEU A 862 18.25 37.14 -16.71
N LYS A 863 17.99 38.19 -15.93
CA LYS A 863 17.87 39.55 -16.45
C LYS A 863 18.45 40.55 -15.45
N HIS A 864 18.71 41.75 -15.92
CA HIS A 864 19.09 42.87 -15.08
C HIS A 864 18.50 44.17 -15.59
N THR A 865 18.50 45.18 -14.73
CA THR A 865 18.13 46.55 -15.07
C THR A 865 19.21 47.50 -14.59
N LEU A 866 19.52 48.50 -15.42
CA LEU A 866 20.29 49.66 -14.97
C LEU A 866 19.42 50.51 -14.07
N ILE A 867 19.93 50.85 -12.88
CA ILE A 867 19.29 51.77 -11.95
C ILE A 867 19.93 53.17 -12.06
N ALA A 868 21.26 53.23 -12.15
CA ALA A 868 21.99 54.49 -12.33
C ALA A 868 23.27 54.30 -13.16
N PRO A 869 23.64 55.25 -14.05
CA PRO A 869 22.89 56.48 -14.37
C PRO A 869 21.58 56.17 -15.12
N ALA A 870 20.50 56.89 -14.80
CA ALA A 870 19.17 56.61 -15.36
C ALA A 870 19.09 56.79 -16.89
N THR A 871 20.01 57.56 -17.48
CA THR A 871 20.09 57.78 -18.94
C THR A 871 21.08 56.85 -19.65
N GLY A 872 21.75 55.98 -18.89
CA GLY A 872 22.76 55.07 -19.40
C GLY A 872 22.20 53.86 -20.14
N VAL A 873 23.10 52.98 -20.56
CA VAL A 873 22.79 51.69 -21.18
C VAL A 873 23.01 50.55 -20.17
N PRO A 874 22.20 49.47 -20.21
CA PRO A 874 22.28 48.41 -19.21
C PRO A 874 23.52 47.51 -19.33
N GLY A 875 24.25 47.54 -20.45
CA GLY A 875 25.29 46.55 -20.71
C GLY A 875 24.74 45.13 -20.88
N ALA A 876 25.63 44.16 -21.07
CA ALA A 876 25.30 42.75 -21.23
C ALA A 876 25.64 41.96 -19.96
N LEU A 877 24.83 40.95 -19.65
CA LEU A 877 25.18 39.93 -18.66
C LEU A 877 26.21 38.95 -19.22
N GLY A 878 27.06 38.41 -18.35
CA GLY A 878 27.93 37.28 -18.69
C GLY A 878 27.16 35.99 -18.91
N GLU A 879 26.23 35.69 -18.01
CA GLU A 879 25.35 34.52 -18.07
C GLU A 879 23.89 34.97 -18.24
N VAL A 880 23.21 34.46 -19.28
CA VAL A 880 21.82 34.83 -19.60
C VAL A 880 20.80 33.81 -19.11
N GLU A 881 21.24 32.62 -18.70
CA GLU A 881 20.41 31.56 -18.14
C GLU A 881 21.18 30.78 -17.08
N TYR A 882 20.45 30.08 -16.21
CA TYR A 882 21.07 29.15 -15.25
C TYR A 882 20.17 27.95 -14.96
N ASP A 883 20.80 26.86 -14.54
CA ASP A 883 20.12 25.68 -14.01
C ASP A 883 20.11 25.74 -12.49
N HIS A 884 18.92 25.80 -11.88
CA HIS A 884 18.79 25.69 -10.44
C HIS A 884 19.05 24.26 -9.99
N GLN A 885 20.08 24.09 -9.17
CA GLN A 885 20.53 22.81 -8.64
C GLN A 885 19.88 22.50 -7.29
N LEU A 886 19.91 21.22 -6.93
CA LEU A 886 19.52 20.76 -5.60
C LEU A 886 20.42 21.37 -4.52
N GLY A 887 19.84 21.73 -3.38
CA GLY A 887 20.54 22.35 -2.25
C GLY A 887 19.90 23.67 -1.82
N SER A 888 20.51 24.35 -0.86
CA SER A 888 19.94 25.56 -0.26
C SER A 888 20.02 26.81 -1.14
N SER A 889 20.92 26.82 -2.12
CA SER A 889 21.15 27.94 -3.04
C SER A 889 21.92 27.44 -4.26
N THR A 890 21.68 28.06 -5.40
CA THR A 890 22.53 27.96 -6.60
C THR A 890 23.33 29.25 -6.75
N THR A 891 24.63 29.15 -7.00
CA THR A 891 25.49 30.32 -7.23
C THR A 891 25.89 30.37 -8.70
N VAL A 892 25.56 31.48 -9.36
CA VAL A 892 25.96 31.79 -10.74
C VAL A 892 27.12 32.77 -10.68
N GLN A 893 28.22 32.47 -11.37
CA GLN A 893 29.32 33.41 -11.54
C GLN A 893 28.91 34.41 -12.64
N GLN A 894 28.41 35.56 -12.23
CA GLN A 894 27.82 36.57 -13.11
C GLN A 894 28.78 37.75 -13.32
N ARG A 895 28.61 38.49 -14.41
CA ARG A 895 29.26 39.80 -14.66
C ARG A 895 28.33 40.70 -15.45
N VAL A 896 28.60 42.01 -15.46
CA VAL A 896 27.91 42.98 -16.31
C VAL A 896 28.94 43.86 -17.02
N SER A 897 28.77 44.08 -18.32
CA SER A 897 29.79 44.70 -19.17
C SER A 897 29.91 46.22 -19.05
N GLU A 898 29.18 46.85 -18.14
CA GLU A 898 28.99 48.30 -18.10
C GLU A 898 29.08 48.83 -16.67
N VAL A 899 29.40 50.12 -16.53
CA VAL A 899 29.48 50.82 -15.24
C VAL A 899 28.10 51.31 -14.82
N GLY A 900 27.85 51.37 -13.51
CA GLY A 900 26.53 51.73 -13.00
C GLY A 900 26.17 51.05 -11.70
N VAL A 901 24.91 51.21 -11.31
CA VAL A 901 24.23 50.40 -10.29
C VAL A 901 23.18 49.56 -10.98
N PHE A 902 23.12 48.26 -10.68
CA PHE A 902 22.24 47.32 -11.38
C PHE A 902 21.35 46.55 -10.41
N ASP A 903 20.12 46.21 -10.82
CA ASP A 903 19.29 45.22 -10.13
C ASP A 903 19.26 43.93 -10.96
N PHE A 904 19.60 42.79 -10.34
CA PHE A 904 19.63 41.48 -10.98
C PHE A 904 18.39 40.68 -10.59
N SER A 905 17.75 40.08 -11.60
CA SER A 905 16.50 39.34 -11.49
C SER A 905 16.48 38.15 -12.46
N LEU A 906 15.32 37.52 -12.62
CA LEU A 906 15.10 36.44 -13.57
C LEU A 906 13.68 36.47 -14.12
N ASN A 907 13.42 35.74 -15.20
CA ASN A 907 12.06 35.49 -15.66
C ASN A 907 11.46 34.32 -14.88
N ALA A 908 10.34 34.58 -14.22
CA ALA A 908 9.65 33.59 -13.41
C ALA A 908 9.30 32.36 -14.28
N PRO A 909 9.66 31.14 -13.85
CA PRO A 909 9.24 29.94 -14.56
C PRO A 909 7.72 29.87 -14.66
N THR A 910 7.20 29.49 -15.83
CA THR A 910 5.76 29.32 -16.08
C THR A 910 5.30 27.88 -15.87
N THR A 911 6.23 26.93 -15.84
CA THR A 911 5.96 25.50 -15.63
C THR A 911 6.93 24.88 -14.64
N TYR A 912 6.49 23.88 -13.89
CA TYR A 912 7.34 23.05 -13.03
C TYR A 912 6.89 21.59 -13.03
N LEU A 913 7.79 20.65 -13.35
CA LEU A 913 7.50 19.21 -13.43
C LEU A 913 6.26 18.85 -14.29
N GLY A 914 6.06 19.59 -15.39
CA GLY A 914 4.92 19.42 -16.30
C GLY A 914 3.63 20.12 -15.85
N LEU A 915 3.63 20.77 -14.68
CA LEU A 915 2.53 21.60 -14.20
C LEU A 915 2.57 22.98 -14.86
N ASP A 916 1.45 23.44 -15.42
CA ASP A 916 1.26 24.84 -15.79
C ASP A 916 0.90 25.63 -14.52
N LEU A 917 1.80 26.52 -14.11
CA LEU A 917 1.69 27.23 -12.84
C LEU A 917 0.59 28.30 -12.87
N ALA A 918 0.26 28.85 -14.03
CA ALA A 918 -0.79 29.85 -14.15
C ALA A 918 -2.17 29.19 -14.07
N SER A 919 -2.37 28.05 -14.75
CA SER A 919 -3.66 27.34 -14.72
C SER A 919 -4.00 26.80 -13.34
N GLU A 920 -3.00 26.44 -12.55
CA GLU A 920 -3.15 25.91 -11.18
C GLU A 920 -3.14 27.00 -10.10
N ASN A 921 -2.98 28.27 -10.49
CA ASN A 921 -2.86 29.41 -9.58
C ASN A 921 -1.68 29.26 -8.58
N LEU A 922 -0.55 28.75 -9.07
CA LEU A 922 0.69 28.52 -8.32
C LEU A 922 1.94 29.23 -8.93
N PRO A 923 1.88 30.53 -9.30
CA PRO A 923 3.04 31.22 -9.87
C PRO A 923 4.22 31.31 -8.88
N ILE A 924 5.44 31.09 -9.38
CA ILE A 924 6.67 31.32 -8.62
C ILE A 924 6.99 32.82 -8.67
N ALA A 925 7.01 33.48 -7.51
CA ALA A 925 7.42 34.88 -7.42
C ALA A 925 8.93 35.06 -7.54
N VAL A 926 9.39 36.27 -7.85
CA VAL A 926 10.82 36.61 -7.97
C VAL A 926 11.12 37.80 -7.08
N ALA A 927 12.04 37.63 -6.13
CA ALA A 927 12.64 38.73 -5.40
C ALA A 927 14.02 39.01 -6.01
N SER A 928 14.16 40.14 -6.70
CA SER A 928 15.42 40.60 -7.28
C SER A 928 16.43 40.97 -6.20
N THR A 929 17.67 41.27 -6.59
CA THR A 929 18.71 41.68 -5.65
C THR A 929 18.47 43.07 -5.05
N GLY A 930 17.59 43.86 -5.65
CA GLY A 930 17.56 45.31 -5.48
C GLY A 930 18.80 45.96 -6.11
N PRO A 931 19.00 47.27 -5.93
CA PRO A 931 20.17 47.96 -6.47
C PRO A 931 21.48 47.42 -5.87
N ILE A 932 22.33 46.88 -6.73
CA ILE A 932 23.64 46.31 -6.40
C ILE A 932 24.73 47.22 -6.94
N GLY A 933 25.47 47.80 -6.00
CA GLY A 933 26.87 48.19 -6.06
C GLY A 933 27.24 49.26 -7.08
N ARG A 934 28.34 49.96 -6.85
CA ARG A 934 28.92 50.80 -7.89
C ARG A 934 29.88 49.97 -8.75
N PHE A 935 29.49 49.70 -9.99
CA PHE A 935 30.38 49.13 -11.00
C PHE A 935 31.20 50.26 -11.63
N ILE A 936 32.52 50.08 -11.70
CA ILE A 936 33.48 51.08 -12.22
C ILE A 936 34.21 50.54 -13.47
N PRO A 937 34.85 51.38 -14.30
CA PRO A 937 35.69 50.86 -15.36
C PRO A 937 36.83 50.01 -14.79
N ALA A 938 37.30 49.04 -15.55
CA ALA A 938 38.44 48.22 -15.15
C ALA A 938 39.77 48.98 -15.30
N TYR A 939 39.90 49.80 -16.34
CA TYR A 939 41.07 50.61 -16.63
C TYR A 939 40.75 51.71 -17.66
N PHE A 940 41.64 52.69 -17.82
CA PHE A 940 41.62 53.62 -18.94
C PHE A 940 42.59 53.19 -20.04
N SER A 941 42.31 53.57 -21.28
CA SER A 941 43.22 53.43 -22.42
C SER A 941 43.25 54.78 -23.16
N PRO A 942 44.16 55.71 -22.83
CA PRO A 942 44.15 57.05 -23.38
C PRO A 942 44.74 57.10 -24.80
N SER A 943 44.33 58.11 -25.57
CA SER A 943 44.95 58.47 -26.86
C SER A 943 45.20 59.97 -26.94
N SER A 944 46.35 60.40 -27.45
CA SER A 944 46.76 61.80 -27.50
C SER A 944 45.95 62.63 -28.50
N VAL A 945 45.88 63.93 -28.23
CA VAL A 945 45.39 64.95 -29.16
C VAL A 945 46.58 65.55 -29.92
N VAL A 946 46.37 65.90 -31.18
CA VAL A 946 47.37 66.64 -31.97
C VAL A 946 47.70 67.95 -31.26
N THR A 947 48.99 68.14 -30.96
CA THR A 947 49.51 69.25 -30.15
C THR A 947 50.64 69.93 -30.91
N SER A 948 50.67 71.26 -30.93
CA SER A 948 51.71 72.05 -31.60
C SER A 948 52.11 73.26 -30.77
N LEU A 949 53.36 73.70 -30.89
CA LEU A 949 53.91 74.83 -30.16
C LEU A 949 53.66 76.15 -30.90
N GLN A 950 53.49 77.23 -30.15
CA GLN A 950 53.39 78.58 -30.71
C GLN A 950 54.74 79.27 -30.57
N ALA A 951 55.37 79.64 -31.70
CA ALA A 951 56.59 80.42 -31.66
C ALA A 951 56.34 81.83 -31.11
N GLU A 952 57.29 82.41 -30.38
CA GLU A 952 57.12 83.78 -29.87
C GLU A 952 57.26 84.80 -31.01
N CYS A 953 58.12 84.52 -32.00
CA CYS A 953 58.16 85.28 -33.23
C CYS A 953 57.43 84.54 -34.35
N GLU A 954 56.11 84.66 -34.39
CA GLU A 954 55.29 84.15 -35.48
C GLU A 954 55.30 85.09 -36.69
N VAL A 955 55.38 84.50 -37.87
CA VAL A 955 55.27 85.21 -39.14
C VAL A 955 54.18 84.55 -39.99
N THR A 956 53.34 85.37 -40.62
CA THR A 956 52.24 84.91 -41.50
C THR A 956 52.62 84.89 -42.98
N SER A 957 53.86 85.30 -43.30
CA SER A 957 54.40 85.38 -44.66
C SER A 957 55.07 84.06 -45.04
N PRO A 958 54.76 83.46 -46.21
CA PRO A 958 55.31 82.17 -46.64
C PRO A 958 56.83 82.19 -46.94
N ASN A 959 57.48 83.36 -46.91
CA ASN A 959 58.93 83.50 -47.12
C ASN A 959 59.71 83.78 -45.83
N ASP A 960 59.03 83.90 -44.69
CA ASP A 960 59.63 84.08 -43.37
C ASP A 960 59.49 82.78 -42.55
N GLU A 961 60.31 82.62 -41.52
CA GLU A 961 60.35 81.42 -40.67
C GLU A 961 59.99 81.79 -39.23
N SER A 962 58.98 81.12 -38.66
CA SER A 962 58.59 81.28 -37.26
C SER A 962 59.66 80.70 -36.34
N PHE A 963 60.04 81.43 -35.29
CA PHE A 963 61.10 80.99 -34.39
C PHE A 963 60.95 81.54 -32.97
N SER A 964 61.60 80.86 -32.03
CA SER A 964 61.84 81.35 -30.66
C SER A 964 63.34 81.26 -30.36
N TYR A 965 63.86 82.20 -29.56
CA TYR A 965 65.22 82.05 -29.05
C TYR A 965 65.26 81.04 -27.91
N LEU A 966 66.37 80.30 -27.78
CA LEU A 966 66.62 79.51 -26.59
C LEU A 966 66.66 80.42 -25.35
N GLY A 967 65.90 80.07 -24.32
CA GLY A 967 65.71 80.89 -23.12
C GLY A 967 64.49 81.84 -23.18
N GLN A 968 63.81 81.95 -24.32
CA GLN A 968 62.59 82.76 -24.49
C GLN A 968 61.34 81.92 -24.14
N PRO A 969 60.43 82.42 -23.30
CA PRO A 969 59.19 81.71 -22.99
C PRO A 969 58.25 81.65 -24.21
N PHE A 970 57.50 80.56 -24.37
CA PHE A 970 56.51 80.34 -25.43
C PHE A 970 55.37 79.43 -24.96
N GLY A 971 54.23 79.43 -25.66
CA GLY A 971 53.05 78.64 -25.31
C GLY A 971 52.70 77.55 -26.33
N TYR A 972 51.55 76.92 -26.12
CA TYR A 972 50.94 75.99 -27.09
C TYR A 972 50.03 76.73 -28.06
N LYS A 973 50.10 76.34 -29.35
CA LYS A 973 49.11 76.74 -30.36
C LYS A 973 47.88 75.85 -30.29
N ASP A 974 48.11 74.54 -30.19
CA ASP A 974 47.11 73.54 -29.87
C ASP A 974 47.48 72.92 -28.52
N ASN A 975 46.64 73.12 -27.51
CA ASN A 975 46.87 72.63 -26.15
C ASN A 975 47.00 71.10 -26.10
N PRO A 976 47.93 70.55 -25.29
CA PRO A 976 48.06 69.11 -25.12
C PRO A 976 46.84 68.51 -24.43
N GLY A 977 46.39 67.39 -24.98
CA GLY A 977 45.20 66.69 -24.49
C GLY A 977 45.28 65.18 -24.66
N ILE A 978 44.44 64.47 -23.92
CA ILE A 978 44.16 63.04 -24.11
C ILE A 978 42.66 62.79 -24.21
N TYR A 979 42.26 61.81 -25.01
CA TYR A 979 40.95 61.18 -24.93
C TYR A 979 41.02 60.03 -23.94
N LEU A 980 40.18 60.05 -22.90
CA LEU A 980 40.15 58.99 -21.90
C LEU A 980 39.14 57.91 -22.30
N HIS A 981 39.59 56.73 -22.73
CA HIS A 981 38.70 55.62 -23.07
C HIS A 981 38.58 54.65 -21.89
N PRO A 982 37.49 54.69 -21.10
CA PRO A 982 37.24 53.76 -20.01
C PRO A 982 36.85 52.39 -20.56
N ARG A 983 37.50 51.34 -20.05
CA ARG A 983 37.38 49.98 -20.56
C ARG A 983 36.85 49.03 -19.48
N SER A 984 35.99 48.10 -19.88
CA SER A 984 35.62 46.94 -19.08
C SER A 984 36.80 45.96 -18.99
N ALA A 985 36.68 44.94 -18.14
CA ALA A 985 37.70 43.92 -17.99
C ALA A 985 37.98 43.15 -19.29
N SER A 986 37.02 43.09 -20.22
CA SER A 986 37.18 42.49 -21.55
C SER A 986 37.77 43.44 -22.61
N GLY A 987 37.99 44.72 -22.27
CA GLY A 987 38.48 45.76 -23.18
C GLY A 987 37.40 46.47 -23.99
N SER A 988 36.12 46.20 -23.73
CA SER A 988 35.01 46.95 -24.32
C SER A 988 34.93 48.35 -23.71
N GLU A 989 34.44 49.34 -24.44
CA GLU A 989 34.22 50.68 -23.88
C GLU A 989 33.01 50.70 -22.94
N THR A 990 33.14 51.38 -21.80
CA THR A 990 32.05 51.56 -20.83
C THR A 990 31.38 52.92 -21.01
N ILE A 991 30.21 52.93 -21.64
CA ILE A 991 29.52 54.13 -22.10
C ILE A 991 29.01 54.98 -20.93
N ASN A 992 28.57 54.34 -19.84
CA ASN A 992 27.94 55.05 -18.73
C ASN A 992 28.93 55.93 -17.94
N TYR A 993 30.23 55.68 -18.06
CA TYR A 993 31.27 56.49 -17.39
C TYR A 993 31.32 57.92 -17.93
N PHE A 994 30.86 58.15 -19.17
CA PHE A 994 30.86 59.47 -19.78
C PHE A 994 29.77 60.41 -19.26
N ASP A 995 28.75 59.88 -18.58
CA ASP A 995 27.74 60.67 -17.89
C ASP A 995 28.40 61.60 -16.86
N SER A 996 28.01 62.87 -16.84
CA SER A 996 28.63 63.88 -15.97
C SER A 996 28.55 63.54 -14.48
N ALA A 997 27.53 62.80 -14.04
CA ALA A 997 27.39 62.35 -12.64
C ALA A 997 28.27 61.13 -12.31
N TRP A 998 28.79 60.44 -13.34
CA TRP A 998 29.62 59.24 -13.23
C TRP A 998 31.07 59.45 -13.64
N TRP A 999 31.39 60.62 -14.22
CA TRP A 999 32.75 61.02 -14.52
C TRP A 999 33.54 61.29 -13.24
N ARG A 1000 34.62 60.54 -13.02
CA ARG A 1000 35.39 60.55 -11.76
C ARG A 1000 36.83 61.02 -11.92
N TYR A 1001 37.23 61.45 -13.11
CA TYR A 1001 38.58 61.94 -13.40
C TYR A 1001 38.70 63.46 -13.14
N ASP A 1002 39.61 63.87 -12.25
CA ASP A 1002 39.78 65.26 -11.79
C ASP A 1002 41.24 65.75 -11.71
N ARG A 1003 42.20 64.99 -12.27
CA ARG A 1003 43.63 65.27 -12.13
C ARG A 1003 44.07 66.52 -12.89
N GLN A 1004 44.98 67.30 -12.26
CA GLN A 1004 45.57 68.54 -12.81
C GLN A 1004 46.94 68.35 -13.49
N TRP A 1005 47.39 67.10 -13.64
CA TRP A 1005 48.69 66.74 -14.24
C TRP A 1005 49.89 67.39 -13.54
N ASP A 1006 49.87 67.45 -12.22
CA ASP A 1006 50.90 68.10 -11.40
C ASP A 1006 52.27 67.41 -11.48
N ASN A 1007 52.31 66.13 -11.89
CA ASN A 1007 53.55 65.35 -11.98
C ASN A 1007 54.01 65.14 -13.43
N ARG A 1008 53.51 65.96 -14.35
CA ARG A 1008 53.90 65.93 -15.75
C ARG A 1008 55.36 66.34 -15.95
N ASN A 1009 55.99 65.80 -16.98
CA ASN A 1009 57.38 66.11 -17.32
C ASN A 1009 57.56 66.32 -18.82
N TYR A 1010 58.39 67.30 -19.19
CA TYR A 1010 58.76 67.59 -20.57
C TYR A 1010 60.18 67.12 -20.88
N ASN A 1011 60.38 66.52 -22.06
CA ASN A 1011 61.70 66.07 -22.51
C ASN A 1011 61.96 66.52 -23.95
N ASP A 1012 63.08 67.20 -24.19
CA ASP A 1012 63.56 67.49 -25.54
C ASP A 1012 64.12 66.22 -26.18
N ILE A 1013 63.54 65.81 -27.32
CA ILE A 1013 63.98 64.61 -28.03
C ILE A 1013 64.93 64.91 -29.20
N VAL A 1014 65.32 66.18 -29.39
CA VAL A 1014 66.30 66.57 -30.42
C VAL A 1014 67.70 66.70 -29.84
N ASN A 1015 67.88 67.57 -28.84
CA ASN A 1015 69.20 67.92 -28.29
C ASN A 1015 69.34 67.65 -26.79
N SER A 1016 68.32 67.07 -26.16
CA SER A 1016 68.25 66.85 -24.71
C SER A 1016 68.47 68.12 -23.88
N LEU A 1017 68.02 69.28 -24.40
CA LEU A 1017 68.02 70.52 -23.64
C LEU A 1017 66.96 70.46 -22.52
N PRO A 1018 67.28 70.89 -21.29
CA PRO A 1018 66.29 70.97 -20.23
C PRO A 1018 65.15 71.93 -20.59
N ILE A 1019 63.92 71.54 -20.31
CA ILE A 1019 62.73 72.36 -20.51
C ILE A 1019 62.16 72.69 -19.13
N SER A 1020 61.97 73.97 -18.87
CA SER A 1020 61.25 74.46 -17.68
C SER A 1020 59.87 74.99 -18.10
N PHE A 1021 58.92 74.93 -17.18
CA PHE A 1021 57.55 75.40 -17.41
C PHE A 1021 57.00 76.16 -16.21
N ASP A 1022 55.98 76.99 -16.46
CA ASP A 1022 55.25 77.74 -15.44
C ASP A 1022 53.85 77.13 -15.24
N SER A 1023 53.66 76.51 -14.08
CA SER A 1023 52.40 75.87 -13.71
C SER A 1023 51.34 76.82 -13.13
N ASP A 1024 51.69 78.06 -12.78
CA ASP A 1024 50.80 78.95 -12.00
C ASP A 1024 49.54 79.37 -12.76
N LEU A 1025 49.57 79.31 -14.10
CA LEU A 1025 48.45 79.63 -14.99
C LEU A 1025 47.80 78.39 -15.63
N THR A 1026 48.24 77.19 -15.23
CA THR A 1026 47.78 75.94 -15.84
C THR A 1026 46.48 75.42 -15.24
N SER A 1027 45.65 74.82 -16.10
CA SER A 1027 44.48 74.06 -15.67
C SER A 1027 44.22 72.88 -16.59
N VAL A 1028 43.82 71.75 -16.01
CA VAL A 1028 43.41 70.56 -16.77
C VAL A 1028 41.91 70.39 -16.62
N ASN A 1029 41.21 70.48 -17.74
CA ASN A 1029 39.75 70.43 -17.75
C ASN A 1029 39.24 69.43 -18.80
N ARG A 1030 38.10 68.83 -18.50
CA ARG A 1030 37.32 68.09 -19.50
C ARG A 1030 36.75 69.09 -20.50
N VAL A 1031 36.95 68.84 -21.79
CA VAL A 1031 36.44 69.70 -22.86
C VAL A 1031 34.95 69.44 -23.05
N ASN A 1032 34.12 70.48 -22.88
CA ASN A 1032 32.67 70.39 -23.05
C ASN A 1032 32.29 70.12 -24.52
N GLY A 1033 31.44 69.11 -24.76
CA GLY A 1033 30.88 68.81 -26.07
C GLY A 1033 31.77 67.99 -27.02
N VAL A 1034 32.93 67.52 -26.54
CA VAL A 1034 33.82 66.61 -27.28
C VAL A 1034 34.04 65.36 -26.42
N ASP A 1035 33.78 64.17 -26.97
CA ASP A 1035 33.90 62.88 -26.28
C ASP A 1035 35.21 62.78 -25.51
N SER A 1036 35.11 62.48 -24.20
CA SER A 1036 36.18 62.11 -23.25
C SER A 1036 37.51 62.89 -23.24
N ARG A 1037 37.61 64.03 -23.94
CA ARG A 1037 38.83 64.83 -24.05
C ARG A 1037 39.10 65.59 -22.76
N ILE A 1038 40.32 65.43 -22.26
CA ILE A 1038 40.91 66.18 -21.15
C ILE A 1038 42.08 66.98 -21.72
N GLU A 1039 42.15 68.26 -21.42
CA GLU A 1039 43.12 69.18 -22.01
C GLU A 1039 43.81 70.05 -20.95
N LEU A 1040 45.12 70.22 -21.09
CA LEU A 1040 45.95 71.15 -20.34
C LEU A 1040 46.00 72.49 -21.06
N SER A 1041 45.49 73.54 -20.40
CA SER A 1041 45.44 74.90 -20.92
C SER A 1041 46.36 75.83 -20.12
N GLY A 1042 46.95 76.83 -20.79
CA GLY A 1042 47.65 77.94 -20.14
C GLY A 1042 49.13 77.70 -19.80
N GLU A 1043 49.70 76.58 -20.26
CA GLU A 1043 51.11 76.26 -20.01
C GLU A 1043 52.05 77.15 -20.81
N ILE A 1044 53.08 77.68 -20.13
CA ILE A 1044 54.19 78.40 -20.74
C ILE A 1044 55.48 77.60 -20.54
N LEU A 1045 56.18 77.33 -21.64
CA LEU A 1045 57.40 76.54 -21.69
C LEU A 1045 58.61 77.43 -22.02
N ASN A 1046 59.80 76.97 -21.62
CA ASN A 1046 61.07 77.58 -22.00
C ASN A 1046 62.16 76.52 -22.12
N TYR A 1047 62.83 76.47 -23.29
CA TYR A 1047 64.06 75.70 -23.47
C TYR A 1047 65.22 76.41 -22.79
N GLN A 1048 65.88 75.76 -21.84
CA GLN A 1048 67.02 76.36 -21.16
C GLN A 1048 68.17 76.60 -22.14
N LYS A 1049 68.61 77.86 -22.22
CA LYS A 1049 69.70 78.28 -23.09
C LYS A 1049 71.04 77.69 -22.62
N PRO A 1050 71.72 76.85 -23.42
CA PRO A 1050 73.01 76.29 -23.04
C PRO A 1050 74.14 77.32 -23.17
N PRO A 1051 75.21 77.23 -22.38
CA PRO A 1051 76.41 78.06 -22.53
C PRO A 1051 77.02 78.05 -23.93
N GLN A 1052 77.11 76.87 -24.54
CA GLN A 1052 77.70 76.68 -25.86
C GLN A 1052 76.67 76.98 -26.96
N PRO A 1053 76.99 77.83 -27.96
CA PRO A 1053 76.08 78.10 -29.07
C PRO A 1053 75.76 76.85 -29.88
N ILE A 1054 74.48 76.67 -30.20
CA ILE A 1054 73.97 75.54 -30.99
C ILE A 1054 73.34 76.09 -32.27
N VAL A 1055 73.54 75.38 -33.40
CA VAL A 1055 72.90 75.71 -34.68
C VAL A 1055 71.38 75.54 -34.59
N PRO A 1056 70.57 76.22 -35.42
CA PRO A 1056 69.13 76.13 -35.31
C PRO A 1056 68.60 74.72 -35.55
N PHE A 1057 67.55 74.36 -34.84
CA PHE A 1057 66.85 73.08 -34.96
C PHE A 1057 65.36 73.29 -34.75
N ASN A 1058 64.53 72.32 -35.18
CA ASN A 1058 63.10 72.33 -34.87
C ASN A 1058 62.89 71.92 -33.42
N SER A 1059 61.99 72.60 -32.70
CA SER A 1059 61.47 72.05 -31.44
C SER A 1059 60.76 70.73 -31.70
N LYS A 1060 61.10 69.75 -30.88
CA LYS A 1060 60.40 68.47 -30.82
C LYS A 1060 60.56 67.91 -29.42
N LEU A 1061 59.44 67.74 -28.71
CA LEU A 1061 59.45 67.34 -27.30
C LEU A 1061 58.41 66.27 -26.99
N ASP A 1062 58.63 65.56 -25.89
CA ASP A 1062 57.66 64.62 -25.32
C ASP A 1062 57.08 65.20 -24.03
N LEU A 1063 55.77 65.02 -23.82
CA LEU A 1063 55.08 65.28 -22.55
C LEU A 1063 54.68 63.95 -21.92
N THR A 1064 55.28 63.62 -20.78
CA THR A 1064 54.95 62.40 -20.03
C THR A 1064 54.03 62.73 -18.86
N LEU A 1065 52.91 62.03 -18.78
CA LEU A 1065 51.96 62.05 -17.66
C LEU A 1065 52.20 60.81 -16.78
N SER A 1066 52.35 61.03 -15.49
CA SER A 1066 52.58 59.93 -14.54
C SER A 1066 51.33 59.09 -14.29
N VAL A 1067 51.49 57.90 -13.71
CA VAL A 1067 50.37 57.09 -13.20
C VAL A 1067 49.41 57.92 -12.34
N SER A 1068 49.91 58.78 -11.45
CA SER A 1068 49.04 59.59 -10.57
C SER A 1068 48.23 60.61 -11.35
N ASP A 1069 48.78 61.15 -12.45
CA ASP A 1069 48.06 62.06 -13.33
C ASP A 1069 46.97 61.31 -14.13
N LEU A 1070 47.09 59.99 -14.29
CA LEU A 1070 46.19 59.16 -15.08
C LEU A 1070 45.24 58.30 -14.25
N THR A 1071 45.18 58.52 -12.94
CA THR A 1071 44.34 57.73 -12.02
C THR A 1071 43.17 58.55 -11.53
N ASP A 1072 41.93 58.08 -11.69
CA ASP A 1072 40.74 58.82 -11.24
C ASP A 1072 40.49 58.72 -9.71
N LEU A 1073 39.36 59.25 -9.24
CA LEU A 1073 38.97 59.21 -7.83
C LEU A 1073 38.56 57.83 -7.31
N ASP A 1074 38.37 56.85 -8.20
CA ASP A 1074 38.05 55.45 -7.85
C ASP A 1074 39.26 54.52 -7.97
N GLY A 1075 40.43 55.07 -8.32
CA GLY A 1075 41.65 54.30 -8.52
C GLY A 1075 41.73 53.60 -9.88
N VAL A 1076 40.85 53.96 -10.83
CA VAL A 1076 40.96 53.50 -12.22
C VAL A 1076 42.11 54.27 -12.87
N CYS A 1077 43.06 53.57 -13.48
CA CYS A 1077 44.27 54.14 -14.05
C CYS A 1077 44.49 53.67 -15.50
N TYR A 1078 45.41 54.30 -16.23
CA TYR A 1078 45.86 53.79 -17.53
C TYR A 1078 46.54 52.42 -17.40
N ARG A 1079 46.07 51.45 -18.19
CA ARG A 1079 46.66 50.10 -18.33
C ARG A 1079 46.57 49.63 -19.78
N GLU A 1080 47.41 48.67 -20.17
CA GLU A 1080 47.27 47.97 -21.46
C GLU A 1080 46.10 46.98 -21.46
N THR A 1081 45.88 46.30 -20.34
CA THR A 1081 44.78 45.37 -20.10
C THR A 1081 44.34 45.47 -18.64
N ALA A 1082 43.17 44.92 -18.30
CA ALA A 1082 42.65 44.96 -16.93
C ALA A 1082 43.60 44.33 -15.89
N SER A 1083 44.39 43.32 -16.28
CA SER A 1083 45.37 42.65 -15.42
C SER A 1083 46.75 43.31 -15.38
N SER A 1084 47.04 44.27 -16.26
CA SER A 1084 48.34 44.96 -16.29
C SER A 1084 48.47 45.94 -15.11
N PRO A 1085 49.70 46.28 -14.66
CA PRO A 1085 49.91 47.38 -13.71
C PRO A 1085 49.54 48.72 -14.34
N CYS A 1086 49.29 49.73 -13.49
CA CYS A 1086 49.16 51.11 -13.96
C CYS A 1086 50.48 51.59 -14.57
N ILE A 1087 50.41 52.32 -15.68
CA ILE A 1087 51.59 52.83 -16.40
C ILE A 1087 51.45 54.33 -16.75
N ASP A 1088 52.59 54.97 -16.96
CA ASP A 1088 52.67 56.36 -17.46
C ASP A 1088 52.21 56.44 -18.92
N TYR A 1089 51.83 57.64 -19.37
CA TYR A 1089 51.46 57.92 -20.76
C TYR A 1089 52.28 59.06 -21.32
N THR A 1090 52.93 58.85 -22.46
CA THR A 1090 53.72 59.89 -23.13
C THR A 1090 53.01 60.35 -24.40
N ILE A 1091 52.71 61.64 -24.47
CA ILE A 1091 52.40 62.32 -25.72
C ILE A 1091 53.73 62.60 -26.40
N THR A 1092 54.04 61.83 -27.44
CA THR A 1092 55.31 61.89 -28.13
C THR A 1092 55.30 62.88 -29.29
N ASP A 1093 56.50 63.31 -29.69
CA ASP A 1093 56.71 64.07 -30.93
C ASP A 1093 55.87 65.36 -31.03
N ILE A 1094 55.73 66.10 -29.92
CA ILE A 1094 55.04 67.38 -29.88
C ILE A 1094 55.86 68.41 -30.66
N ASP A 1095 55.21 68.94 -31.70
CA ASP A 1095 55.78 69.85 -32.69
C ASP A 1095 56.96 69.26 -33.50
N ASP A 1096 57.25 69.85 -34.64
CA ASP A 1096 58.48 69.66 -35.43
C ASP A 1096 58.66 70.84 -36.41
N GLU A 1097 58.08 72.00 -36.09
CA GLU A 1097 58.00 73.14 -37.00
C GLU A 1097 58.65 74.41 -36.43
N MET A 1098 58.43 74.74 -35.15
CA MET A 1098 59.01 75.95 -34.58
C MET A 1098 60.54 75.86 -34.54
N LYS A 1099 61.23 76.85 -35.12
CA LYS A 1099 62.69 76.92 -35.03
C LYS A 1099 63.14 77.45 -33.67
N LEU A 1100 64.07 76.74 -33.05
CA LEU A 1100 64.81 77.21 -31.89
C LEU A 1100 66.17 77.75 -32.33
N ARG A 1101 66.50 78.96 -31.86
CA ARG A 1101 67.73 79.66 -32.24
C ARG A 1101 68.54 80.06 -31.01
N TRP A 1102 69.82 79.75 -30.99
CA TRP A 1102 70.73 80.33 -30.00
C TRP A 1102 71.04 81.78 -30.39
N GLY A 1103 70.45 82.75 -29.70
CA GLY A 1103 70.55 84.17 -30.05
C GLY A 1103 71.49 84.98 -29.15
N LYS A 1104 71.99 86.11 -29.65
CA LYS A 1104 72.60 87.18 -28.83
C LYS A 1104 72.27 88.56 -29.39
N LEU A 1105 72.22 89.59 -28.56
CA LEU A 1105 72.19 90.97 -29.03
C LEU A 1105 73.62 91.50 -29.14
N VAL A 1106 73.91 92.24 -30.21
CA VAL A 1106 75.20 92.90 -30.43
C VAL A 1106 74.94 94.38 -30.66
N ILE A 1107 75.61 95.22 -29.89
CA ILE A 1107 75.73 96.64 -30.19
C ILE A 1107 77.08 96.83 -30.86
N HIS A 1108 77.09 97.21 -32.13
CA HIS A 1108 78.33 97.25 -32.92
C HIS A 1108 79.17 98.48 -32.59
N ASP A 1109 80.49 98.33 -32.68
CA ASP A 1109 81.38 99.48 -32.69
C ASP A 1109 81.23 100.26 -34.00
N THR A 1110 81.16 101.58 -33.93
CA THR A 1110 80.96 102.45 -35.09
C THR A 1110 81.94 103.61 -35.07
N TYR A 1111 82.65 103.80 -36.18
CA TYR A 1111 83.72 104.80 -36.28
C TYR A 1111 83.50 105.70 -37.48
N GLY A 1112 83.81 106.99 -37.35
CA GLY A 1112 83.87 107.88 -38.49
C GLY A 1112 84.37 109.29 -38.18
N PRO A 1113 84.36 110.19 -39.19
CA PRO A 1113 84.86 111.54 -39.02
C PRO A 1113 83.93 112.35 -38.10
N GLU A 1114 84.52 113.25 -37.34
CA GLU A 1114 83.84 114.17 -36.40
C GLU A 1114 82.85 115.15 -37.06
N THR A 1115 82.83 115.19 -38.39
CA THR A 1115 81.94 116.03 -39.22
C THR A 1115 80.72 115.31 -39.76
N SER A 1116 80.57 114.00 -39.52
CA SER A 1116 79.42 113.21 -40.00
C SER A 1116 78.65 112.57 -38.86
N ALA A 1117 77.34 112.47 -39.00
CA ALA A 1117 76.52 111.68 -38.09
C ALA A 1117 76.92 110.20 -38.20
N LEU A 1118 76.89 109.49 -37.08
CA LEU A 1118 77.17 108.05 -37.00
C LEU A 1118 75.90 107.30 -36.62
N SER A 1119 75.62 106.21 -37.33
CA SER A 1119 74.50 105.31 -37.03
C SER A 1119 75.09 104.02 -36.51
N GLN A 1120 74.91 103.75 -35.21
CA GLN A 1120 75.42 102.56 -34.55
C GLN A 1120 74.41 101.41 -34.67
N PRO A 1121 74.75 100.33 -35.38
CA PRO A 1121 73.85 99.20 -35.51
C PRO A 1121 73.71 98.45 -34.18
N ILE A 1122 72.46 98.11 -33.82
CA ILE A 1122 72.12 97.08 -32.85
C ILE A 1122 71.53 95.93 -33.64
N THR A 1123 72.10 94.73 -33.51
CA THR A 1123 71.58 93.53 -34.19
C THR A 1123 71.32 92.40 -33.22
N SER A 1124 70.16 91.75 -33.36
CA SER A 1124 69.99 90.38 -32.86
C SER A 1124 70.67 89.42 -33.82
N GLU A 1125 71.61 88.64 -33.33
CA GLU A 1125 72.31 87.60 -34.08
C GLU A 1125 71.88 86.23 -33.58
N TYR A 1126 72.02 85.21 -34.43
CA TYR A 1126 71.89 83.81 -34.04
C TYR A 1126 73.06 82.99 -34.58
N PHE A 1127 73.36 81.89 -33.90
CA PHE A 1127 74.47 81.02 -34.28
C PHE A 1127 74.09 80.12 -35.47
N THR A 1128 74.95 80.04 -36.47
CA THR A 1128 74.86 79.11 -37.61
C THR A 1128 76.10 78.22 -37.65
N ALA A 1129 76.13 77.23 -38.54
CA ALA A 1129 77.32 76.41 -38.77
C ALA A 1129 78.56 77.24 -39.18
N ASN A 1130 78.36 78.46 -39.69
CA ASN A 1130 79.43 79.38 -40.11
C ASN A 1130 79.69 80.51 -39.09
N GLY A 1131 79.15 80.42 -37.87
CA GLY A 1131 79.25 81.45 -36.84
C GLY A 1131 77.98 82.30 -36.70
N PHE A 1132 78.08 83.38 -35.93
CA PHE A 1132 76.96 84.29 -35.70
C PHE A 1132 76.62 85.11 -36.94
N VAL A 1133 75.34 85.20 -37.28
CA VAL A 1133 74.80 86.05 -38.34
C VAL A 1133 73.60 86.83 -37.81
N THR A 1134 73.33 88.00 -38.37
CA THR A 1134 72.12 88.78 -38.05
C THR A 1134 70.86 87.94 -38.30
N ASN A 1135 69.95 87.90 -37.33
CA ASN A 1135 68.68 87.22 -37.47
C ASN A 1135 67.70 88.07 -38.26
N SER A 1136 67.77 88.01 -39.60
CA SER A 1136 66.87 88.76 -40.47
C SER A 1136 65.39 88.38 -40.35
N PHE A 1137 65.07 87.31 -39.63
CA PHE A 1137 63.68 86.91 -39.34
C PHE A 1137 63.10 87.62 -38.12
N ASP A 1138 63.94 88.18 -37.25
CA ASP A 1138 63.48 88.81 -36.02
C ASP A 1138 62.74 90.11 -36.27
N ARG A 1139 61.42 90.05 -36.04
CA ARG A 1139 60.50 91.18 -36.11
C ARG A 1139 59.64 91.28 -34.85
N CYS A 1140 60.10 90.67 -33.75
CA CYS A 1140 59.31 90.46 -32.54
C CYS A 1140 60.06 90.88 -31.28
N THR A 1141 61.40 90.87 -31.31
CA THR A 1141 62.22 91.42 -30.23
C THR A 1141 62.01 92.92 -30.10
N ARG A 1142 61.44 93.35 -28.98
CA ARG A 1142 61.24 94.77 -28.66
C ARG A 1142 62.45 95.34 -27.94
N LEU A 1143 63.08 96.35 -28.53
CA LEU A 1143 64.10 97.15 -27.85
C LEU A 1143 63.46 98.28 -27.02
N PRO A 1144 64.04 98.60 -25.86
CA PRO A 1144 63.65 99.79 -25.11
C PRO A 1144 64.13 101.06 -25.83
N ASP A 1145 63.60 102.22 -25.43
CA ASP A 1145 64.12 103.50 -25.90
C ASP A 1145 65.50 103.82 -25.27
N LEU A 1146 66.12 104.89 -25.75
CA LEU A 1146 67.46 105.31 -25.34
C LEU A 1146 67.61 105.57 -23.82
N THR A 1147 66.53 105.87 -23.09
CA THR A 1147 66.63 106.15 -21.63
C THR A 1147 67.05 104.93 -20.82
N ASN A 1148 66.92 103.74 -21.41
CA ASN A 1148 67.31 102.47 -20.84
C ASN A 1148 68.73 102.04 -21.25
N PHE A 1149 69.44 102.87 -22.03
CA PHE A 1149 70.84 102.67 -22.38
C PHE A 1149 71.72 103.53 -21.47
N THR A 1150 72.81 102.95 -20.98
CA THR A 1150 73.88 103.72 -20.33
C THR A 1150 74.83 104.23 -21.40
N LEU A 1151 74.96 105.55 -21.51
CA LEU A 1151 75.84 106.22 -22.47
C LEU A 1151 77.00 106.88 -21.72
N THR A 1152 78.23 106.43 -21.98
CA THR A 1152 79.43 106.91 -21.29
C THR A 1152 80.34 107.62 -22.30
N PRO A 1153 80.28 108.96 -22.40
CA PRO A 1153 81.19 109.72 -23.25
C PRO A 1153 82.57 109.88 -22.59
N THR A 1154 83.61 110.05 -23.40
CA THR A 1154 84.96 110.47 -22.96
C THR A 1154 85.17 111.96 -23.14
N ASP A 1155 85.59 112.37 -24.34
CA ASP A 1155 85.92 113.76 -24.68
C ASP A 1155 84.77 114.50 -25.39
N LEU A 1156 83.58 113.91 -25.38
CA LEU A 1156 82.34 114.42 -26.00
C LEU A 1156 81.31 114.76 -24.91
N THR A 1157 80.36 115.65 -25.22
CA THR A 1157 79.23 115.94 -24.32
C THR A 1157 77.91 115.45 -24.91
N LEU A 1158 77.00 115.00 -24.04
CA LEU A 1158 75.65 114.55 -24.43
C LEU A 1158 74.64 115.64 -24.06
N GLY A 1159 73.99 116.27 -25.06
CA GLY A 1159 72.84 117.15 -24.84
C GLY A 1159 73.09 118.48 -24.09
N SER A 1160 74.32 119.00 -24.07
CA SER A 1160 74.65 120.37 -23.63
C SER A 1160 74.93 121.32 -24.82
N GLY A 1161 73.98 122.21 -25.15
CA GLY A 1161 73.88 123.07 -26.35
C GLY A 1161 75.09 123.85 -26.91
N GLY A 1162 76.22 123.18 -27.19
CA GLY A 1162 77.44 123.74 -27.78
C GLY A 1162 78.54 122.68 -27.97
N ALA A 1163 79.29 122.75 -29.08
CA ALA A 1163 80.33 121.78 -29.47
C ALA A 1163 81.35 121.50 -28.33
N PRO A 1164 81.78 120.25 -28.04
CA PRO A 1164 81.69 119.00 -28.81
C PRO A 1164 80.46 118.11 -28.50
N GLU A 1165 79.25 118.57 -28.82
CA GLU A 1165 77.99 117.93 -28.42
C GLU A 1165 77.50 116.88 -29.43
N VAL A 1166 77.08 115.73 -28.91
CA VAL A 1166 76.45 114.65 -29.68
C VAL A 1166 75.06 114.35 -29.13
N TYR A 1167 74.07 114.27 -30.02
CA TYR A 1167 72.69 113.87 -29.72
C TYR A 1167 72.44 112.43 -30.20
N PRO A 1168 72.42 111.45 -29.29
CA PRO A 1168 71.97 110.09 -29.58
C PRO A 1168 70.45 110.01 -29.62
N THR A 1169 69.90 109.23 -30.55
CA THR A 1169 68.46 108.99 -30.69
C THR A 1169 68.17 107.52 -30.97
N LEU A 1170 67.28 106.94 -30.14
CA LEU A 1170 66.65 105.64 -30.32
C LEU A 1170 65.28 105.69 -29.64
N VAL A 1171 64.21 105.43 -30.40
CA VAL A 1171 62.86 105.25 -29.83
C VAL A 1171 62.64 103.77 -29.55
N SER A 1172 61.80 103.44 -28.54
CA SER A 1172 61.41 102.05 -28.31
C SER A 1172 60.75 101.52 -29.58
N GLN A 1173 61.29 100.44 -30.12
CA GLN A 1173 60.85 99.85 -31.37
C GLN A 1173 61.12 98.35 -31.35
N THR A 1174 60.34 97.61 -32.11
CA THR A 1174 60.65 96.23 -32.44
C THR A 1174 61.76 96.21 -33.49
N LEU A 1175 62.69 95.27 -33.38
CA LEU A 1175 63.73 95.07 -34.38
C LEU A 1175 63.09 94.88 -35.77
N ALA A 1176 63.68 95.49 -36.79
CA ALA A 1176 63.27 95.30 -38.18
C ALA A 1176 64.32 94.44 -38.87
N LEU A 1177 63.97 93.19 -39.20
CA LEU A 1177 64.91 92.20 -39.74
C LEU A 1177 66.12 91.99 -38.82
N GLY A 1178 65.87 91.93 -37.52
CA GLY A 1178 66.88 91.76 -36.48
C GLY A 1178 67.82 92.94 -36.29
N ALA A 1179 67.50 94.12 -36.83
CA ALA A 1179 68.33 95.31 -36.73
C ALA A 1179 67.56 96.54 -36.25
N ALA A 1180 68.28 97.40 -35.53
CA ALA A 1180 67.92 98.77 -35.17
C ALA A 1180 69.19 99.62 -35.19
N ASN A 1181 69.05 100.94 -35.07
CA ASN A 1181 70.22 101.83 -34.99
C ASN A 1181 70.02 102.86 -33.88
N ILE A 1182 71.10 103.13 -33.13
CA ILE A 1182 71.22 104.36 -32.36
C ILE A 1182 71.87 105.40 -33.27
N ASN A 1183 71.18 106.50 -33.54
CA ASN A 1183 71.71 107.56 -34.40
C ASN A 1183 72.33 108.68 -33.57
N PHE A 1184 73.57 109.04 -33.86
CA PHE A 1184 74.35 110.07 -33.19
C PHE A 1184 74.62 111.24 -34.15
N THR A 1185 74.32 112.48 -33.75
CA THR A 1185 74.73 113.66 -34.52
C THR A 1185 76.26 113.84 -34.55
N ALA A 1186 76.78 114.56 -35.54
CA ALA A 1186 78.21 114.88 -35.59
C ALA A 1186 78.60 115.86 -34.45
N PRO A 1187 79.73 115.64 -33.74
CA PRO A 1187 80.21 116.57 -32.70
C PRO A 1187 80.80 117.88 -33.24
N GLY A 1188 81.13 117.94 -34.54
CA GLY A 1188 81.72 119.11 -35.20
C GLY A 1188 83.23 118.96 -35.45
N ALA A 1189 83.76 119.77 -36.38
CA ALA A 1189 85.16 119.70 -36.79
C ALA A 1189 86.14 119.95 -35.61
N GLY A 1190 87.16 119.10 -35.47
CA GLY A 1190 88.14 119.18 -34.38
C GLY A 1190 87.74 118.51 -33.05
N HIS A 1191 86.55 117.92 -32.98
CA HIS A 1191 86.03 117.29 -31.77
C HIS A 1191 86.03 115.76 -31.87
N GLN A 1192 87.06 115.14 -31.32
CA GLN A 1192 87.27 113.68 -31.34
C GLN A 1192 86.94 113.08 -29.97
N GLY A 1193 86.54 111.82 -29.95
CA GLY A 1193 86.22 111.10 -28.71
C GLY A 1193 85.28 109.94 -28.98
N PHE A 1194 84.92 109.21 -27.93
CA PHE A 1194 83.99 108.08 -28.06
C PHE A 1194 82.91 108.07 -26.98
N ILE A 1195 81.80 107.40 -27.30
CA ILE A 1195 80.68 107.11 -26.41
C ILE A 1195 80.52 105.59 -26.36
N ASP A 1196 80.65 105.02 -25.17
CA ASP A 1196 80.28 103.62 -24.94
C ASP A 1196 78.77 103.55 -24.67
N THR A 1197 78.08 102.70 -25.42
CA THR A 1197 76.65 102.44 -25.29
C THR A 1197 76.44 101.06 -24.69
N LEU A 1198 75.69 100.97 -23.60
CA LEU A 1198 75.45 99.73 -22.88
C LEU A 1198 73.96 99.51 -22.63
N LEU A 1199 73.49 98.27 -22.78
CA LEU A 1199 72.13 97.83 -22.47
C LEU A 1199 72.14 96.62 -21.53
N ASP A 1200 71.39 96.67 -20.44
CA ASP A 1200 71.11 95.50 -19.58
C ASP A 1200 69.93 94.70 -20.13
N LEU A 1201 70.23 93.57 -20.75
CA LEU A 1201 69.27 92.66 -21.36
C LEU A 1201 68.36 92.00 -20.33
N ASN A 1202 68.81 91.72 -19.12
CA ASN A 1202 67.99 91.04 -18.12
C ASN A 1202 66.97 92.01 -17.51
N ALA A 1203 67.40 93.22 -17.15
CA ALA A 1203 66.52 94.25 -16.59
C ALA A 1203 65.41 94.69 -17.57
N HIS A 1204 65.64 94.52 -18.87
CA HIS A 1204 64.71 94.92 -19.94
C HIS A 1204 64.02 93.74 -20.63
N GLY A 1205 63.98 92.56 -19.98
CA GLY A 1205 63.15 91.45 -20.44
C GLY A 1205 63.65 90.78 -21.73
N LEU A 1206 64.96 90.81 -22.00
CA LEU A 1206 65.63 90.14 -23.12
C LEU A 1206 66.68 89.10 -22.66
N PRO A 1207 66.50 88.34 -21.56
CA PRO A 1207 67.53 87.46 -21.02
C PRO A 1207 67.98 86.34 -21.98
N TRP A 1208 67.16 86.00 -22.98
CA TRP A 1208 67.48 85.03 -24.04
C TRP A 1208 68.49 85.55 -25.08
N LEU A 1209 68.71 86.86 -25.16
CA LEU A 1209 69.71 87.47 -26.05
C LEU A 1209 71.05 87.76 -25.36
N ARG A 1210 71.24 87.31 -24.12
CA ARG A 1210 72.51 87.47 -23.41
C ARG A 1210 73.64 86.66 -24.08
N PRO A 1211 74.80 87.26 -24.39
CA PRO A 1211 75.95 86.49 -24.82
C PRO A 1211 76.50 85.69 -23.65
N TYR A 1212 77.14 84.55 -23.94
CA TYR A 1212 77.87 83.78 -22.93
C TYR A 1212 79.34 84.19 -22.96
N ASN A 1213 79.92 84.42 -21.78
CA ASN A 1213 81.33 84.73 -21.63
C ASN A 1213 82.06 83.54 -21.01
N ASP A 1214 82.89 82.88 -21.82
CA ASP A 1214 83.66 81.71 -21.39
C ASP A 1214 84.65 82.04 -20.25
N GLN A 1215 85.06 83.31 -20.09
CA GLN A 1215 86.07 83.70 -19.10
C GLN A 1215 85.52 83.70 -17.67
N ASN A 1216 84.26 84.10 -17.48
CA ASN A 1216 83.59 84.09 -16.18
C ASN A 1216 82.54 82.98 -16.05
N SER A 1217 82.36 82.17 -17.09
CA SER A 1217 81.40 81.07 -17.16
C SER A 1217 79.96 81.49 -16.87
N ALA A 1218 79.56 82.68 -17.35
CA ALA A 1218 78.23 83.24 -17.11
C ALA A 1218 77.63 83.87 -18.37
N PHE A 1219 76.30 83.98 -18.39
CA PHE A 1219 75.60 84.83 -19.35
C PHE A 1219 75.71 86.28 -18.93
N GLU A 1220 76.20 87.14 -19.81
CA GLU A 1220 76.36 88.55 -19.55
C GLU A 1220 75.02 89.25 -19.62
N ASN A 1221 74.63 89.94 -18.55
CA ASN A 1221 73.41 90.75 -18.56
C ASN A 1221 73.56 91.98 -19.44
N GLU A 1222 74.79 92.46 -19.63
CA GLU A 1222 75.06 93.71 -20.33
C GLU A 1222 75.68 93.45 -21.69
N VAL A 1223 75.22 94.18 -22.70
CA VAL A 1223 75.89 94.27 -24.01
C VAL A 1223 76.31 95.70 -24.25
N SER A 1224 77.53 95.88 -24.77
CA SER A 1224 78.06 97.21 -25.05
C SER A 1224 78.72 97.30 -26.42
N GLY A 1225 78.80 98.51 -26.94
CA GLY A 1225 79.52 98.88 -28.16
C GLY A 1225 79.96 100.33 -28.09
N ARG A 1226 80.92 100.72 -28.92
CA ARG A 1226 81.54 102.04 -28.91
C ARG A 1226 81.27 102.82 -30.18
N VAL A 1227 80.81 104.05 -30.05
CA VAL A 1227 80.77 105.02 -31.15
C VAL A 1227 81.90 106.01 -31.01
N GLN A 1228 82.80 106.09 -31.99
CA GLN A 1228 83.97 106.96 -31.93
C GLN A 1228 84.05 107.91 -33.13
N PHE A 1229 84.18 109.19 -32.81
CA PHE A 1229 84.33 110.30 -33.73
C PHE A 1229 85.80 110.74 -33.80
N GLY A 1230 86.27 111.10 -35.00
CA GLY A 1230 87.64 111.58 -35.24
C GLY A 1230 88.57 110.57 -35.92
N LEU A 1231 88.06 109.38 -36.27
CA LEU A 1231 88.79 108.40 -37.07
C LEU A 1231 88.29 108.46 -38.52
N TYR A 1232 89.15 108.94 -39.42
CA TYR A 1232 88.88 108.91 -40.86
C TYR A 1232 89.15 107.52 -41.41
N ARG A 1233 88.14 106.88 -42.02
CA ARG A 1233 88.34 105.64 -42.79
C ARG A 1233 89.14 105.95 -44.05
N GLY A 1234 90.47 105.87 -43.93
CA GLY A 1234 91.37 105.85 -45.08
C GLY A 1234 91.22 104.55 -45.88
N SER A 1235 91.58 104.60 -47.17
CA SER A 1235 91.51 103.50 -48.14
C SER A 1235 91.89 102.12 -47.54
N ASP A 1236 91.06 101.09 -47.80
CA ASP A 1236 91.20 99.67 -47.39
C ASP A 1236 92.43 98.95 -48.05
N ARG A 1237 93.57 99.62 -48.19
CA ARG A 1237 94.82 99.13 -48.80
C ARG A 1237 96.06 99.30 -47.91
N VAL A 1238 95.90 99.51 -46.60
CA VAL A 1238 97.02 99.56 -45.64
C VAL A 1238 96.88 98.42 -44.64
N ILE A 1239 97.85 97.50 -44.62
CA ILE A 1239 97.80 96.20 -43.94
C ILE A 1239 98.52 96.23 -42.58
N TRP A 1240 99.09 97.35 -42.10
CA TRP A 1240 99.70 97.43 -40.76
C TRP A 1240 99.65 98.85 -40.18
N TRP A 1241 99.05 99.00 -39.00
CA TRP A 1241 99.40 100.04 -38.02
C TRP A 1241 100.10 99.35 -36.84
N ARG A 1242 101.33 99.78 -36.54
CA ARG A 1242 102.14 99.31 -35.42
C ARG A 1242 102.38 100.49 -34.51
N GLU A 1243 101.87 100.44 -33.28
CA GLU A 1243 102.32 101.29 -32.19
C GLU A 1243 103.08 100.47 -31.14
N LYS A 1244 104.14 101.09 -30.64
CA LYS A 1244 105.04 100.73 -29.53
C LYS A 1244 105.40 102.10 -28.93
N ASN A 1245 105.33 102.41 -27.63
CA ASN A 1245 105.11 101.62 -26.42
C ASN A 1245 103.76 101.92 -25.76
#